data_AF-A0A0P0D1I6-F1
#
_entry.id   AF-A0A0P0D1I6-F1
#
_cell.length_a   1.000
_cell.length_b   1.000
_cell.length_c   1.000
_cell.angle_alpha   90.00
_cell.angle_beta   90.00
_cell.angle_gamma   90.00
#
_symmetry.space_group_name_H-M   'P 1'
#
loop_
_entity.id
_entity.type
_entity.pdbx_description
1 polymer ?
#
loop_
_entity_poly.entity_id
_entity_poly.type
_entity_poly.pdbx_seq_one_letter_code
_entity_poly.pdbx_strand_id
1 'polypeptide(L)'
;MPKPKKNMDKQTRLSIIEKSSKQVGPSVFWSTIIIITSFLPVFLLTGQEGRLFSPLAWTKTFILIVDAFVAITVTPVLLSLLLNGKFKPESANPINRGLEKVYSPILRWCLEWRKTTIGINLLALLISIPMLMSLGSEFMPPLDESSILFMPVTLPDISNSEAKRILQVQDKIIKSMPEVAQVLGKAGRASTATDNSPVSMIETIIQLKPQSEWREGMTKQKIIAELDQKLQIPGVINGWTQPIINRINMLATGIRTDVGVKVYGQNLDSIAVVSEKVRNALQGVEGVKDLYIEPVTGGKYLEIQTRREELGRYGLSVDDVNSVVESALGGMTIGNTIEGRQRFSINLRLAQEYRNSLDRISRIPIKSATSGTVPLSAVADVRFVDGPPMIVSENAQLRGAVLFNVRDRDLGSTVQEAIQKLNGEMTDLPNGYRLEWSGQWENQIRANQTLKIIIPLVILIIFLILYFSFKSFKEALLNLVTIPFALIGGVFIVYFYGINLSVAVAVGFIALFGMAVETGMLMVVYLNEAMNELVAKKGNSNQTITKQDIREYVFQGAAKRLRPKIMTVSVSLFGLIPVLWATGVGTDVMLPIVLPLIGGVFTSSIHILLVTPVVFEMTKEYELRKHGKLEIYDVKH
;
A
#
# COMPACT_ATOMS: atom_id res chain seq x y z
N MET A 1 -18.51 39.72 -46.21
CA MET A 1 -18.39 39.93 -44.74
C MET A 1 -19.79 40.14 -44.15
N PRO A 2 -20.35 39.20 -43.36
CA PRO A 2 -21.63 39.43 -42.70
C PRO A 2 -21.45 40.28 -41.44
N LYS A 3 -22.36 41.24 -41.24
CA LYS A 3 -22.40 42.23 -40.14
C LYS A 3 -22.25 41.60 -38.75
N PRO A 4 -21.62 42.31 -37.77
CA PRO A 4 -21.50 41.82 -36.41
C PRO A 4 -22.87 41.70 -35.73
N LYS A 5 -23.27 40.47 -35.36
CA LYS A 5 -24.50 40.22 -34.59
C LYS A 5 -24.52 41.06 -33.30
N LYS A 6 -25.66 41.72 -33.07
CA LYS A 6 -26.01 42.54 -31.89
C LYS A 6 -25.72 41.77 -30.60
N ASN A 7 -25.27 42.46 -29.55
CA ASN A 7 -25.17 41.86 -28.21
C ASN A 7 -26.54 41.30 -27.81
N MET A 8 -26.58 40.05 -27.34
CA MET A 8 -27.79 39.44 -26.81
C MET A 8 -28.33 40.28 -25.65
N ASP A 9 -29.65 40.42 -25.59
CA ASP A 9 -30.33 41.11 -24.49
C ASP A 9 -30.07 40.40 -23.15
N LYS A 10 -29.91 41.19 -22.08
CA LYS A 10 -29.51 40.70 -20.75
C LYS A 10 -30.54 39.71 -20.18
N GLN A 11 -31.83 39.97 -20.37
CA GLN A 11 -32.89 39.06 -19.91
C GLN A 11 -32.86 37.74 -20.68
N THR A 12 -32.69 37.79 -21.99
CA THR A 12 -32.57 36.58 -22.82
C THR A 12 -31.34 35.76 -22.46
N ARG A 13 -30.22 36.42 -22.12
CA ARG A 13 -29.01 35.72 -21.65
C ARG A 13 -29.23 35.02 -20.32
N LEU A 14 -29.81 35.72 -19.34
CA LEU A 14 -30.07 35.17 -18.01
C LEU A 14 -31.03 33.98 -18.09
N SER A 15 -32.09 34.06 -18.90
CA SER A 15 -33.04 32.95 -19.08
C SER A 15 -32.40 31.73 -19.74
N ILE A 16 -31.47 31.92 -20.68
CA ILE A 16 -30.71 30.81 -21.28
C ILE A 16 -29.79 30.16 -20.23
N ILE A 17 -29.04 30.95 -19.47
CA ILE A 17 -28.15 30.43 -18.42
C ILE A 17 -28.96 29.67 -17.36
N GLU A 18 -30.10 30.21 -16.93
CA GLU A 18 -30.98 29.55 -15.98
C GLU A 18 -31.52 28.23 -16.54
N LYS A 19 -32.03 28.22 -17.78
CA LYS A 19 -32.55 27.02 -18.42
C LYS A 19 -31.48 25.95 -18.58
N SER A 20 -30.28 26.32 -19.04
CA SER A 20 -29.14 25.39 -19.16
C SER A 20 -28.67 24.88 -17.80
N SER A 21 -28.66 25.72 -16.76
CA SER A 21 -28.25 25.31 -15.40
C SER A 21 -29.26 24.34 -14.79
N LYS A 22 -30.56 24.59 -14.96
CA LYS A 22 -31.63 23.67 -14.53
C LYS A 22 -31.57 22.33 -15.25
N GLN A 23 -31.16 22.34 -16.52
CA GLN A 23 -31.03 21.12 -17.32
C GLN A 23 -29.86 20.24 -16.87
N VAL A 24 -28.69 20.84 -16.58
CA VAL A 24 -27.46 20.08 -16.29
C VAL A 24 -27.25 19.83 -14.79
N GLY A 25 -27.79 20.69 -13.92
CA GLY A 25 -27.59 20.66 -12.47
C GLY A 25 -27.88 19.32 -11.81
N PRO A 26 -29.07 18.70 -12.01
CA PRO A 26 -29.39 17.40 -11.41
C PRO A 26 -28.43 16.30 -11.83
N SER A 27 -28.07 16.22 -13.12
CA SER A 27 -27.15 15.20 -13.62
C SER A 27 -25.75 15.36 -13.03
N VAL A 28 -25.24 16.60 -12.94
CA VAL A 28 -23.94 16.88 -12.29
C VAL A 28 -23.99 16.49 -10.82
N PHE A 29 -25.03 16.90 -10.09
CA PHE A 29 -25.19 16.57 -8.67
C PHE A 29 -25.21 15.06 -8.39
N TRP A 30 -26.05 14.31 -9.13
CA TRP A 30 -26.11 12.85 -9.00
C TRP A 30 -24.79 12.20 -9.37
N SER A 31 -24.10 12.72 -10.39
CA SER A 31 -22.79 12.22 -10.78
C SER A 31 -21.73 12.45 -9.68
N THR A 32 -21.74 13.60 -9.01
CA THR A 32 -20.86 13.86 -7.85
C THR A 32 -21.18 12.95 -6.67
N ILE A 33 -22.47 12.68 -6.41
CA ILE A 33 -22.89 11.71 -5.39
C ILE A 33 -22.37 10.30 -5.70
N ILE A 34 -22.40 9.87 -6.97
CA ILE A 34 -21.83 8.58 -7.37
C ILE A 34 -20.32 8.55 -7.07
N ILE A 35 -19.59 9.61 -7.39
CA ILE A 35 -18.14 9.70 -7.12
C ILE A 35 -17.85 9.69 -5.61
N ILE A 36 -18.67 10.34 -4.79
CA ILE A 36 -18.54 10.32 -3.32
C ILE A 36 -18.83 8.91 -2.79
N THR A 37 -19.98 8.35 -3.16
CA THR A 37 -20.47 7.10 -2.56
C THR A 37 -19.69 5.88 -3.05
N SER A 38 -19.15 5.90 -4.27
CA SER A 38 -18.26 4.85 -4.78
C SER A 38 -16.97 4.70 -3.96
N PHE A 39 -16.54 5.75 -3.25
CA PHE A 39 -15.41 5.70 -2.33
C PHE A 39 -15.77 5.37 -0.90
N LEU A 40 -17.05 5.43 -0.51
CA LEU A 40 -17.47 5.18 0.86
C LEU A 40 -17.01 3.79 1.36
N PRO A 41 -17.02 2.72 0.55
CA PRO A 41 -16.50 1.42 0.98
C PRO A 41 -15.00 1.41 1.33
N VAL A 42 -14.20 2.38 0.88
CA VAL A 42 -12.78 2.51 1.29
C VAL A 42 -12.64 2.71 2.80
N PHE A 43 -13.65 3.28 3.47
CA PHE A 43 -13.67 3.40 4.94
C PHE A 43 -13.86 2.06 5.67
N LEU A 44 -14.22 0.98 4.96
CA LEU A 44 -14.26 -0.37 5.53
C LEU A 44 -12.88 -1.01 5.62
N LEU A 45 -11.86 -0.41 4.99
CA LEU A 45 -10.47 -0.83 5.19
C LEU A 45 -10.10 -0.63 6.66
N THR A 46 -9.54 -1.68 7.27
CA THR A 46 -9.15 -1.67 8.69
C THR A 46 -7.63 -1.54 8.81
N GLY A 47 -7.09 -1.59 10.03
CA GLY A 47 -5.64 -1.69 10.23
C GLY A 47 -4.80 -0.56 9.65
N GLN A 48 -3.70 -0.91 8.99
CA GLN A 48 -2.71 0.02 8.45
C GLN A 48 -3.22 0.68 7.17
N GLU A 49 -3.83 -0.10 6.28
CA GLU A 49 -4.43 0.36 5.04
C GLU A 49 -5.55 1.37 5.28
N GLY A 50 -6.42 1.13 6.27
CA GLY A 50 -7.47 2.07 6.65
C GLY A 50 -6.90 3.41 7.15
N ARG A 51 -5.84 3.38 7.96
CA ARG A 51 -5.18 4.61 8.46
C ARG A 51 -4.51 5.42 7.34
N LEU A 52 -4.00 4.74 6.30
CA LEU A 52 -3.37 5.40 5.17
C LEU A 52 -4.40 6.02 4.22
N PHE A 53 -5.47 5.29 3.88
CA PHE A 53 -6.43 5.71 2.85
C PHE A 53 -7.65 6.47 3.39
N SER A 54 -7.99 6.37 4.67
CA SER A 54 -9.11 7.10 5.26
C SER A 54 -8.96 8.63 5.15
N PRO A 55 -7.79 9.24 5.46
CA PRO A 55 -7.60 10.69 5.25
C PRO A 55 -7.75 11.11 3.79
N LEU A 56 -7.29 10.28 2.85
CA LEU A 56 -7.45 10.51 1.40
C LEU A 56 -8.94 10.47 1.00
N ALA A 57 -9.68 9.49 1.52
CA ALA A 57 -11.12 9.37 1.25
C ALA A 57 -11.92 10.54 1.86
N TRP A 58 -11.58 11.00 3.08
CA TRP A 58 -12.20 12.15 3.73
C TRP A 58 -11.96 13.45 2.97
N THR A 59 -10.70 13.77 2.68
CA THR A 59 -10.32 15.00 1.97
C THR A 59 -11.02 15.09 0.62
N LYS A 60 -10.97 14.02 -0.17
CA LYS A 60 -11.68 13.93 -1.44
C LYS A 60 -13.19 14.10 -1.27
N THR A 61 -13.81 13.44 -0.28
CA THR A 61 -15.26 13.51 -0.05
C THR A 61 -15.69 14.93 0.32
N PHE A 62 -14.98 15.62 1.22
CA PHE A 62 -15.29 17.00 1.58
C PHE A 62 -15.11 17.96 0.41
N ILE A 63 -14.04 17.81 -0.37
CA ILE A 63 -13.81 18.60 -1.58
C ILE A 63 -14.97 18.43 -2.56
N LEU A 64 -15.45 17.20 -2.78
CA LEU A 64 -16.55 16.93 -3.70
C LEU A 64 -17.91 17.42 -3.20
N ILE A 65 -18.15 17.40 -1.89
CA ILE A 65 -19.37 17.98 -1.31
C ILE A 65 -19.39 19.50 -1.53
N VAL A 66 -18.26 20.16 -1.28
CA VAL A 66 -18.10 21.60 -1.53
C VAL A 66 -18.20 21.90 -3.02
N ASP A 67 -17.56 21.10 -3.88
CA ASP A 67 -17.63 21.21 -5.34
C ASP A 67 -19.07 21.09 -5.84
N ALA A 68 -19.84 20.11 -5.38
CA ALA A 68 -21.26 19.97 -5.71
C ALA A 68 -22.06 21.22 -5.32
N PHE A 69 -21.82 21.77 -4.12
CA PHE A 69 -22.48 22.99 -3.66
C PHE A 69 -22.10 24.19 -4.53
N VAL A 70 -20.81 24.37 -4.83
CA VAL A 70 -20.29 25.44 -5.69
C VAL A 70 -20.79 25.32 -7.13
N ALA A 71 -20.91 24.11 -7.66
CA ALA A 71 -21.41 23.83 -9.00
C ALA A 71 -22.89 24.22 -9.18
N ILE A 72 -23.72 24.03 -8.15
CA ILE A 72 -25.15 24.37 -8.19
C ILE A 72 -25.42 25.85 -7.84
N THR A 73 -24.67 26.41 -6.89
CA THR A 73 -24.99 27.75 -6.34
C THR A 73 -24.15 28.85 -6.96
N VAL A 74 -22.83 28.77 -6.80
CA VAL A 74 -21.89 29.83 -7.18
C VAL A 74 -21.65 29.86 -8.69
N THR A 75 -21.54 28.70 -9.33
CA THR A 75 -21.19 28.60 -10.75
C THR A 75 -22.22 29.26 -11.67
N PRO A 76 -23.54 29.03 -11.53
CA PRO A 76 -24.54 29.74 -12.35
C PRO A 76 -24.50 31.26 -12.16
N VAL A 77 -24.26 31.73 -10.93
CA VAL A 77 -24.12 33.15 -10.61
C VAL A 77 -22.88 33.74 -11.28
N LEU A 78 -21.73 33.09 -11.16
CA LEU A 78 -20.50 33.52 -11.83
C LEU A 78 -20.64 33.52 -13.35
N LEU A 79 -21.29 32.50 -13.93
CA LEU A 79 -21.62 32.48 -15.36
C LEU A 79 -22.46 33.69 -15.75
N SER A 80 -23.45 34.07 -14.94
CA SER A 80 -24.32 35.23 -15.21
C SER A 80 -23.58 36.58 -15.19
N LEU A 81 -22.55 36.69 -14.33
CA LEU A 81 -21.75 37.90 -14.12
C LEU A 81 -20.61 38.01 -15.15
N LEU A 82 -19.88 36.92 -15.38
CA LEU A 82 -18.63 36.90 -16.16
C LEU A 82 -18.84 36.63 -17.65
N LEU A 83 -19.87 35.88 -18.05
CA LEU A 83 -20.17 35.66 -19.47
C LEU A 83 -20.86 36.88 -20.08
N ASN A 84 -20.08 37.94 -20.32
CA ASN A 84 -20.47 39.11 -21.09
C ASN A 84 -19.79 39.07 -22.48
N GLY A 85 -20.56 39.22 -23.56
CA GLY A 85 -20.01 39.35 -24.91
C GLY A 85 -20.78 38.59 -25.99
N LYS A 86 -20.15 38.46 -27.17
CA LYS A 86 -20.72 37.77 -28.34
C LYS A 86 -20.42 36.27 -28.26
N PHE A 87 -21.45 35.46 -27.99
CA PHE A 87 -21.32 34.01 -28.05
C PHE A 87 -21.11 33.55 -29.49
N LYS A 88 -19.96 32.92 -29.75
CA LYS A 88 -19.70 32.26 -31.04
C LYS A 88 -20.32 30.86 -31.01
N PRO A 89 -20.95 30.40 -32.10
CA PRO A 89 -21.44 29.04 -32.20
C PRO A 89 -20.29 28.03 -32.09
N GLU A 90 -20.59 26.83 -31.63
CA GLU A 90 -19.60 25.79 -31.35
C GLU A 90 -18.70 25.43 -32.54
N SER A 91 -19.29 25.42 -33.75
CA SER A 91 -18.60 25.17 -35.02
C SER A 91 -17.61 26.26 -35.44
N ALA A 92 -17.62 27.41 -34.78
CA ALA A 92 -16.68 28.50 -35.04
C ALA A 92 -15.34 28.35 -34.29
N ASN A 93 -15.24 27.43 -33.33
CA ASN A 93 -13.97 27.15 -32.65
C ASN A 93 -13.14 26.17 -33.51
N PRO A 94 -11.91 26.55 -33.95
CA PRO A 94 -11.08 25.71 -34.79
C PRO A 94 -10.74 24.35 -34.15
N ILE A 95 -10.57 24.30 -32.82
CA ILE A 95 -10.24 23.07 -32.09
C ILE A 95 -11.43 22.11 -32.14
N ASN A 96 -12.63 22.59 -31.79
CA ASN A 96 -13.84 21.76 -31.82
C ASN A 96 -14.14 21.27 -33.22
N ARG A 97 -13.99 22.13 -34.23
CA ARG A 97 -14.19 21.75 -35.64
C ARG A 97 -13.20 20.68 -36.10
N GLY A 98 -11.95 20.74 -35.64
CA GLY A 98 -10.94 19.71 -35.87
C GLY A 98 -11.32 18.38 -35.21
N LEU A 99 -11.68 18.41 -33.93
CA LEU A 99 -12.12 17.23 -33.17
C LEU A 99 -13.37 16.60 -33.79
N GLU A 100 -14.37 17.40 -34.15
CA GLU A 100 -15.60 16.93 -34.80
C GLU A 100 -15.31 16.33 -36.18
N LYS A 101 -14.42 16.95 -36.97
CA LYS A 101 -14.00 16.41 -38.27
C LYS A 101 -13.32 15.03 -38.17
N VAL A 102 -12.64 14.75 -37.07
CA VAL A 102 -12.02 13.44 -36.80
C VAL A 102 -13.04 12.47 -36.20
N TYR A 103 -13.84 12.91 -35.24
CA TYR A 103 -14.79 12.07 -34.51
C TYR A 103 -15.98 11.64 -35.36
N SER A 104 -16.59 12.55 -36.14
CA SER A 104 -17.76 12.27 -36.96
C SER A 104 -17.61 11.07 -37.91
N PRO A 105 -16.53 10.97 -38.73
CA PRO A 105 -16.36 9.81 -39.61
C PRO A 105 -16.10 8.52 -38.83
N ILE A 106 -15.35 8.58 -37.72
CA ILE A 106 -15.08 7.41 -36.87
C ILE A 106 -16.38 6.90 -36.25
N LEU A 107 -17.21 7.78 -35.69
CA LEU A 107 -18.48 7.40 -35.10
C LEU A 107 -19.43 6.82 -36.14
N ARG A 108 -19.54 7.40 -37.34
CA ARG A 108 -20.37 6.84 -38.43
C ARG A 108 -19.91 5.44 -38.80
N TRP A 109 -18.60 5.23 -38.92
CA TRP A 109 -18.05 3.90 -39.19
C TRP A 109 -18.37 2.91 -38.06
N CYS A 110 -18.23 3.32 -36.80
CA CYS A 110 -18.59 2.50 -35.65
C CYS A 110 -20.08 2.12 -35.61
N LEU A 111 -20.98 3.03 -35.99
CA LEU A 111 -22.43 2.80 -36.08
C LEU A 111 -22.80 1.87 -37.25
N GLU A 112 -22.11 1.98 -38.39
CA GLU A 112 -22.29 1.07 -39.52
C GLU A 112 -21.78 -0.35 -39.19
N TRP A 113 -20.59 -0.46 -38.60
CA TRP A 113 -19.90 -1.71 -38.33
C TRP A 113 -20.06 -2.18 -36.87
N ARG A 114 -21.25 -1.99 -36.29
CA ARG A 114 -21.58 -2.21 -34.87
C ARG A 114 -21.03 -3.51 -34.26
N LYS A 115 -21.13 -4.63 -34.97
CA LYS A 115 -20.66 -5.95 -34.49
C LYS A 115 -19.14 -5.98 -34.32
N THR A 116 -18.42 -5.34 -35.24
CA THR A 116 -16.95 -5.28 -35.18
C THR A 116 -16.47 -4.34 -34.08
N THR A 117 -17.14 -3.19 -33.89
CA THR A 117 -16.84 -2.24 -32.80
C THR A 117 -16.97 -2.91 -31.43
N ILE A 118 -18.06 -3.65 -31.20
CA ILE A 118 -18.27 -4.41 -29.96
C ILE A 118 -17.26 -5.56 -29.86
N GLY A 119 -17.01 -6.29 -30.96
CA GLY A 119 -16.04 -7.39 -31.00
C GLY A 119 -14.62 -6.96 -30.63
N ILE A 120 -14.14 -5.82 -31.14
CA ILE A 120 -12.82 -5.27 -30.81
C ILE A 120 -12.74 -4.90 -29.32
N ASN A 121 -13.78 -4.28 -28.76
CA ASN A 121 -13.81 -3.94 -27.34
C ASN A 121 -13.83 -5.18 -26.45
N LEU A 122 -14.62 -6.20 -26.81
CA LEU A 122 -14.64 -7.48 -26.10
C LEU A 122 -13.30 -8.20 -26.20
N LEU A 123 -12.64 -8.15 -27.37
CA LEU A 123 -11.30 -8.71 -27.52
C LEU A 123 -10.27 -7.99 -26.63
N ALA A 124 -10.31 -6.65 -26.59
CA ALA A 124 -9.45 -5.88 -25.70
C ALA A 124 -9.69 -6.22 -24.22
N LEU A 125 -10.96 -6.43 -23.83
CA LEU A 125 -11.31 -6.90 -22.50
C LEU A 125 -10.73 -8.30 -22.22
N LEU A 126 -10.90 -9.23 -23.15
CA LEU A 126 -10.36 -10.59 -23.03
C LEU A 126 -8.82 -10.62 -22.94
N ILE A 127 -8.13 -9.71 -23.63
CA ILE A 127 -6.66 -9.56 -23.53
C ILE A 127 -6.26 -8.95 -22.18
N SER A 128 -7.07 -8.07 -21.61
CA SER A 128 -6.75 -7.46 -20.31
C SER A 128 -6.78 -8.46 -19.13
N ILE A 129 -7.57 -9.54 -19.23
CA ILE A 129 -7.70 -10.56 -18.17
C ILE A 129 -6.36 -11.29 -17.91
N PRO A 130 -5.69 -11.92 -18.90
CA PRO A 130 -4.40 -12.57 -18.66
C PRO A 130 -3.33 -11.57 -18.23
N MET A 131 -3.36 -10.31 -18.71
CA MET A 131 -2.43 -9.28 -18.25
C MET A 131 -2.63 -9.01 -16.75
N LEU A 132 -3.87 -8.84 -16.30
CA LEU A 132 -4.19 -8.67 -14.88
C LEU A 132 -3.76 -9.88 -14.03
N MET A 133 -3.99 -11.10 -14.53
CA MET A 133 -3.60 -12.33 -13.83
C MET A 133 -2.09 -12.55 -13.76
N SER A 134 -1.33 -11.98 -14.69
CA SER A 134 0.15 -12.07 -14.72
C SER A 134 0.85 -11.04 -13.84
N LEU A 135 0.13 -10.05 -13.30
CA LEU A 135 0.71 -9.08 -12.37
C LEU A 135 1.02 -9.75 -11.02
N GLY A 136 2.19 -9.43 -10.49
CA GLY A 136 2.55 -9.79 -9.11
C GLY A 136 1.63 -9.13 -8.09
N SER A 137 1.71 -9.57 -6.84
CA SER A 137 0.89 -9.00 -5.77
C SER A 137 1.72 -8.58 -4.56
N GLU A 138 1.39 -7.44 -3.97
CA GLU A 138 2.04 -6.91 -2.77
C GLU A 138 1.02 -6.20 -1.88
N PHE A 139 1.38 -5.94 -0.62
CA PHE A 139 0.49 -5.18 0.27
C PHE A 139 0.44 -3.70 -0.14
N MET A 140 1.60 -3.05 -0.14
CA MET A 140 1.80 -1.67 -0.58
C MET A 140 3.22 -1.53 -1.13
N PRO A 141 3.44 -0.65 -2.11
CA PRO A 141 4.78 -0.30 -2.55
C PRO A 141 5.57 0.31 -1.39
N PRO A 142 6.88 0.03 -1.28
CA PRO A 142 7.72 0.64 -0.28
C PRO A 142 7.83 2.15 -0.54
N LEU A 143 7.52 2.95 0.49
CA LEU A 143 7.71 4.40 0.48
C LEU A 143 9.22 4.70 0.52
N ASP A 144 9.77 5.53 -0.37
CA ASP A 144 11.15 5.99 -0.21
C ASP A 144 11.26 7.08 0.87
N GLU A 145 11.92 6.75 1.97
CA GLU A 145 12.15 7.65 3.11
C GLU A 145 13.41 8.51 2.96
N SER A 146 14.14 8.41 1.82
CA SER A 146 15.46 9.03 1.59
C SER A 146 16.57 8.62 2.59
N SER A 147 16.23 7.76 3.55
CA SER A 147 17.12 7.17 4.52
C SER A 147 17.10 5.65 4.39
N ILE A 148 18.13 5.02 4.92
CA ILE A 148 18.28 3.56 4.97
C ILE A 148 18.52 3.19 6.43
N LEU A 149 17.89 2.11 6.87
CA LEU A 149 18.17 1.48 8.15
C LEU A 149 18.92 0.18 7.87
N PHE A 150 20.16 0.10 8.35
CA PHE A 150 20.98 -1.10 8.29
C PHE A 150 20.93 -1.81 9.64
N MET A 151 20.45 -3.06 9.65
CA MET A 151 20.24 -3.85 10.86
C MET A 151 21.00 -5.17 10.80
N PRO A 152 22.33 -5.16 10.92
CA PRO A 152 23.07 -6.41 10.97
C PRO A 152 22.85 -7.11 12.31
N VAL A 153 22.81 -8.43 12.26
CA VAL A 153 22.70 -9.26 13.46
C VAL A 153 23.93 -10.15 13.57
N THR A 154 24.49 -10.19 14.77
CA THR A 154 25.68 -10.97 15.11
C THR A 154 25.31 -12.20 15.94
N LEU A 155 26.29 -13.02 16.28
CA LEU A 155 26.09 -14.12 17.22
C LEU A 155 25.64 -13.61 18.61
N PRO A 156 24.76 -14.33 19.32
CA PRO A 156 24.19 -13.85 20.58
C PRO A 156 25.19 -13.68 21.73
N ASP A 157 26.35 -14.32 21.66
CA ASP A 157 27.40 -14.34 22.69
C ASP A 157 28.43 -13.20 22.54
N ILE A 158 28.21 -12.25 21.63
CA ILE A 158 29.11 -11.13 21.42
C ILE A 158 29.25 -10.25 22.67
N SER A 159 30.49 -9.84 22.96
CA SER A 159 30.77 -8.88 24.04
C SER A 159 30.46 -7.44 23.62
N ASN A 160 30.13 -6.57 24.59
CA ASN A 160 29.90 -5.14 24.33
C ASN A 160 31.09 -4.46 23.63
N SER A 161 32.33 -4.85 23.97
CA SER A 161 33.54 -4.31 23.33
C SER A 161 33.65 -4.71 21.87
N GLU A 162 33.30 -5.95 21.56
CA GLU A 162 33.36 -6.46 20.18
C GLU A 162 32.23 -5.90 19.33
N ALA A 163 31.01 -5.81 19.88
CA ALA A 163 29.88 -5.14 19.22
C ALA A 163 30.22 -3.67 18.90
N LYS A 164 30.86 -2.95 19.83
CA LYS A 164 31.36 -1.59 19.60
C LYS A 164 32.41 -1.53 18.48
N ARG A 165 33.34 -2.49 18.43
CA ARG A 165 34.36 -2.58 17.38
C ARG A 165 33.72 -2.78 16.01
N ILE A 166 32.81 -3.75 15.89
CA ILE A 166 32.07 -4.04 14.65
C ILE A 166 31.29 -2.82 14.21
N LEU A 167 30.52 -2.19 15.11
CA LEU A 167 29.76 -0.97 14.84
C LEU A 167 30.64 0.13 14.25
N GLN A 168 31.78 0.43 14.87
CA GLN A 168 32.69 1.48 14.39
C GLN A 168 33.31 1.16 13.04
N VAL A 169 33.60 -0.11 12.77
CA VAL A 169 34.11 -0.54 11.47
C VAL A 169 33.04 -0.39 10.39
N GLN A 170 31.83 -0.86 10.66
CA GLN A 170 30.69 -0.73 9.75
C GLN A 170 30.38 0.73 9.46
N ASP A 171 30.29 1.58 10.49
CA ASP A 171 30.00 3.01 10.33
C ASP A 171 31.06 3.72 9.47
N LYS A 172 32.34 3.39 9.64
CA LYS A 172 33.43 3.92 8.79
C LYS A 172 33.31 3.48 7.34
N ILE A 173 32.98 2.20 7.10
CA ILE A 173 32.78 1.67 5.75
C ILE A 173 31.59 2.37 5.09
N ILE A 174 30.46 2.48 5.79
CA ILE A 174 29.27 3.16 5.27
C ILE A 174 29.58 4.63 4.97
N LYS A 175 30.26 5.33 5.89
CA LYS A 175 30.60 6.75 5.75
C LYS A 175 31.61 7.03 4.63
N SER A 176 32.40 6.03 4.23
CA SER A 176 33.33 6.15 3.09
C SER A 176 32.62 6.32 1.75
N MET A 177 31.32 6.01 1.68
CA MET A 177 30.55 6.09 0.46
C MET A 177 30.12 7.54 0.14
N PRO A 178 30.34 8.05 -1.10
CA PRO A 178 30.08 9.45 -1.45
C PRO A 178 28.63 9.90 -1.24
N GLU A 179 27.66 9.01 -1.48
CA GLU A 179 26.22 9.29 -1.36
C GLU A 179 25.75 9.45 0.09
N VAL A 180 26.56 9.02 1.07
CA VAL A 180 26.15 9.00 2.49
C VAL A 180 26.49 10.33 3.17
N ALA A 181 25.45 11.03 3.62
CA ALA A 181 25.56 12.28 4.36
C ALA A 181 25.93 12.05 5.83
N GLN A 182 25.22 11.17 6.52
CA GLN A 182 25.43 10.86 7.94
C GLN A 182 25.21 9.38 8.23
N VAL A 183 25.90 8.89 9.25
CA VAL A 183 25.78 7.52 9.75
C VAL A 183 25.67 7.60 11.27
N LEU A 184 24.62 6.99 11.82
CA LEU A 184 24.41 6.88 13.25
C LEU A 184 24.21 5.41 13.62
N GLY A 185 25.29 4.75 14.00
CA GLY A 185 25.27 3.40 14.52
C GLY A 185 24.83 3.33 15.99
N LYS A 186 23.99 2.35 16.31
CA LYS A 186 23.56 2.00 17.67
C LYS A 186 23.64 0.49 17.86
N ALA A 187 24.41 0.04 18.85
CA ALA A 187 24.41 -1.36 19.29
C ALA A 187 23.59 -1.51 20.57
N GLY A 188 22.69 -2.50 20.62
CA GLY A 188 21.77 -2.66 21.75
C GLY A 188 20.68 -1.60 21.78
N ARG A 189 20.24 -1.24 22.99
CA ARG A 189 19.08 -0.38 23.20
C ARG A 189 19.44 1.03 23.68
N ALA A 190 18.61 1.99 23.31
CA ALA A 190 18.54 3.27 24.01
C ALA A 190 17.90 3.10 25.40
N SER A 191 18.09 4.08 26.30
CA SER A 191 17.48 4.07 27.65
C SER A 191 15.98 4.41 27.62
N THR A 192 15.20 3.61 26.92
CA THR A 192 13.75 3.74 26.74
C THR A 192 13.10 2.37 26.68
N ALA A 193 11.86 2.25 27.17
CA ALA A 193 11.09 1.01 27.10
C ALA A 193 10.67 0.63 25.67
N THR A 194 10.74 1.57 24.72
CA THR A 194 10.37 1.37 23.31
C THR A 194 11.44 0.62 22.51
N ASP A 195 12.61 0.36 23.10
CA ASP A 195 13.74 -0.27 22.43
C ASP A 195 14.26 -1.44 23.28
N ASN A 196 13.98 -2.66 22.84
CA ASN A 196 14.39 -3.90 23.50
C ASN A 196 15.55 -4.59 22.77
N SER A 197 16.26 -3.88 21.88
CA SER A 197 17.31 -4.46 21.06
C SER A 197 18.46 -5.01 21.93
N PRO A 198 18.87 -6.28 21.75
CA PRO A 198 20.02 -6.85 22.43
C PRO A 198 21.31 -6.29 21.85
N VAL A 199 22.42 -6.41 22.59
CA VAL A 199 23.74 -5.90 22.15
C VAL A 199 24.24 -6.59 20.88
N SER A 200 23.82 -7.83 20.63
CA SER A 200 24.10 -8.57 19.39
C SER A 200 23.40 -8.01 18.16
N MET A 201 22.45 -7.09 18.34
CA MET A 201 21.76 -6.39 17.28
C MET A 201 22.26 -4.96 17.18
N ILE A 202 22.66 -4.61 15.96
CA ILE A 202 23.08 -3.26 15.61
C ILE A 202 21.98 -2.65 14.74
N GLU A 203 21.66 -1.39 14.98
CA GLU A 203 20.80 -0.58 14.13
C GLU A 203 21.58 0.67 13.73
N THR A 204 21.81 0.84 12.43
CA THR A 204 22.54 1.97 11.88
C THR A 204 21.62 2.77 10.98
N ILE A 205 21.34 4.00 11.36
CA ILE A 205 20.56 4.95 10.55
C ILE A 205 21.53 5.63 9.59
N ILE A 206 21.28 5.46 8.30
CA ILE A 206 22.09 6.00 7.20
C ILE A 206 21.26 7.07 6.51
N GLN A 207 21.72 8.31 6.58
CA GLN A 207 21.11 9.43 5.88
C GLN A 207 21.85 9.66 4.57
N LEU A 208 21.13 9.59 3.45
CA LEU A 208 21.69 9.85 2.13
C LEU A 208 21.70 11.35 1.84
N LYS A 209 22.63 11.77 0.98
CA LYS A 209 22.62 13.11 0.37
C LYS A 209 21.43 13.27 -0.57
N PRO A 210 21.03 14.51 -0.91
CA PRO A 210 20.07 14.75 -1.98
C PRO A 210 20.48 14.01 -3.27
N GLN A 211 19.50 13.47 -3.99
CA GLN A 211 19.74 12.64 -5.19
C GLN A 211 20.55 13.36 -6.28
N SER A 212 20.48 14.70 -6.33
CA SER A 212 21.27 15.53 -7.24
C SER A 212 22.79 15.48 -7.01
N GLU A 213 23.23 15.03 -5.83
CA GLU A 213 24.65 14.93 -5.47
C GLU A 213 25.21 13.50 -5.63
N TRP A 214 24.39 12.56 -6.12
CA TRP A 214 24.82 11.18 -6.30
C TRP A 214 25.70 11.03 -7.54
N ARG A 215 26.56 10.00 -7.55
CA ARG A 215 27.29 9.62 -8.77
C ARG A 215 26.28 9.32 -9.91
N GLU A 216 26.69 9.60 -11.15
CA GLU A 216 25.83 9.38 -12.32
C GLU A 216 25.34 7.92 -12.40
N GLY A 217 24.05 7.73 -12.70
CA GLY A 217 23.44 6.41 -12.85
C GLY A 217 23.25 5.63 -11.54
N MET A 218 23.47 6.25 -10.37
CA MET A 218 23.20 5.63 -9.07
C MET A 218 21.71 5.63 -8.74
N THR A 219 21.26 4.54 -8.15
CA THR A 219 19.92 4.37 -7.58
C THR A 219 20.05 3.88 -6.14
N LYS A 220 19.02 4.07 -5.32
CA LYS A 220 19.00 3.57 -3.94
C LYS A 220 19.29 2.07 -3.85
N GLN A 221 18.76 1.28 -4.79
CA GLN A 221 19.02 -0.16 -4.88
C GLN A 221 20.49 -0.47 -5.17
N LYS A 222 21.13 0.26 -6.10
CA LYS A 222 22.57 0.13 -6.37
C LYS A 222 23.42 0.55 -5.17
N ILE A 223 22.99 1.59 -4.43
CA ILE A 223 23.63 2.02 -3.19
C ILE A 223 23.60 0.90 -2.15
N ILE A 224 22.43 0.30 -1.93
CA ILE A 224 22.25 -0.82 -1.00
C ILE A 224 23.11 -2.01 -1.42
N ALA A 225 23.13 -2.36 -2.71
CA ALA A 225 23.94 -3.47 -3.22
C ALA A 225 25.46 -3.23 -3.04
N GLU A 226 25.94 -2.01 -3.32
CA GLU A 226 27.35 -1.66 -3.11
C GLU A 226 27.74 -1.69 -1.63
N LEU A 227 26.87 -1.18 -0.75
CA LEU A 227 27.07 -1.24 0.70
C LEU A 227 27.04 -2.69 1.21
N ASP A 228 26.08 -3.49 0.76
CA ASP A 228 25.95 -4.88 1.18
C ASP A 228 27.20 -5.69 0.82
N GLN A 229 27.75 -5.49 -0.38
CA GLN A 229 29.00 -6.14 -0.79
C GLN A 229 30.19 -5.73 0.09
N LYS A 230 30.28 -4.46 0.49
CA LYS A 230 31.37 -3.93 1.33
C LYS A 230 31.25 -4.32 2.80
N LEU A 231 30.04 -4.67 3.26
CA LEU A 231 29.73 -4.94 4.67
C LEU A 231 29.63 -6.44 4.98
N GLN A 232 30.21 -7.30 4.14
CA GLN A 232 30.30 -8.74 4.40
C GLN A 232 31.35 -9.01 5.49
N ILE A 233 30.91 -9.00 6.76
CA ILE A 233 31.74 -9.30 7.92
C ILE A 233 31.45 -10.73 8.38
N PRO A 234 32.46 -11.59 8.59
CA PRO A 234 32.25 -12.94 9.11
C PRO A 234 31.48 -12.95 10.44
N GLY A 235 30.47 -13.82 10.54
CA GLY A 235 29.62 -13.93 11.75
C GLY A 235 28.58 -12.82 11.90
N VAL A 236 28.40 -11.99 10.87
CA VAL A 236 27.40 -10.92 10.84
C VAL A 236 26.50 -11.11 9.62
N ILE A 237 25.18 -11.08 9.83
CA ILE A 237 24.20 -11.20 8.76
C ILE A 237 23.58 -9.83 8.53
N ASN A 238 23.71 -9.33 7.30
CA ASN A 238 23.22 -8.01 6.92
C ASN A 238 21.70 -8.03 6.73
N GLY A 239 21.07 -6.93 7.13
CA GLY A 239 19.65 -6.68 6.90
C GLY A 239 19.45 -5.23 6.50
N TRP A 240 18.71 -4.98 5.42
CA TRP A 240 18.47 -3.65 4.88
C TRP A 240 16.99 -3.33 4.86
N THR A 241 16.63 -2.18 5.40
CA THR A 241 15.24 -1.68 5.44
C THR A 241 15.24 -0.15 5.53
N GLN A 242 14.12 0.45 5.91
CA GLN A 242 14.00 1.89 6.15
C GLN A 242 13.40 2.15 7.54
N PRO A 243 13.74 3.27 8.20
CA PRO A 243 13.33 3.52 9.58
C PRO A 243 11.83 3.43 9.86
N ILE A 244 10.98 4.11 9.09
CA ILE A 244 9.54 4.20 9.35
C ILE A 244 8.86 2.87 9.03
N ILE A 245 9.09 2.29 7.85
CA ILE A 245 8.46 1.01 7.47
C ILE A 245 8.87 -0.12 8.41
N ASN A 246 10.13 -0.19 8.83
CA ASN A 246 10.60 -1.20 9.77
C ASN A 246 9.88 -1.11 11.12
N ARG A 247 9.76 0.11 11.67
CA ARG A 247 9.05 0.30 12.94
C ARG A 247 7.56 -0.01 12.83
N ILE A 248 6.93 0.31 11.70
CA ILE A 248 5.54 -0.06 11.44
C ILE A 248 5.39 -1.59 11.38
N ASN A 249 6.26 -2.29 10.63
CA ASN A 249 6.23 -3.75 10.51
C ASN A 249 6.42 -4.44 11.87
N MET A 250 7.40 -3.98 12.66
CA MET A 250 7.67 -4.50 14.01
C MET A 250 6.49 -4.27 14.95
N LEU A 251 5.84 -3.09 14.91
CA LEU A 251 4.68 -2.79 15.74
C LEU A 251 3.43 -3.58 15.30
N ALA A 252 3.26 -3.80 14.00
CA ALA A 252 2.08 -4.48 13.46
C ALA A 252 2.13 -6.00 13.66
N THR A 253 3.30 -6.61 13.46
CA THR A 253 3.43 -8.08 13.35
C THR A 253 4.51 -8.68 14.25
N GLY A 254 5.38 -7.84 14.84
CA GLY A 254 6.55 -8.31 15.60
C GLY A 254 7.66 -8.88 14.72
N ILE A 255 7.58 -8.69 13.40
CA ILE A 255 8.55 -9.14 12.39
C ILE A 255 9.21 -7.90 11.79
N ARG A 256 10.54 -7.94 11.66
CA ARG A 256 11.37 -6.81 11.19
C ARG A 256 11.70 -6.85 9.69
N THR A 257 11.55 -8.01 9.06
CA THR A 257 11.69 -8.21 7.62
C THR A 257 10.32 -8.14 6.93
N ASP A 258 10.29 -8.19 5.60
CA ASP A 258 9.02 -8.15 4.85
C ASP A 258 8.11 -9.33 5.21
N VAL A 259 8.70 -10.52 5.37
CA VAL A 259 7.99 -11.76 5.72
C VAL A 259 8.73 -12.49 6.83
N GLY A 260 7.97 -13.16 7.70
CA GLY A 260 8.52 -14.05 8.71
C GLY A 260 7.63 -15.27 8.93
N VAL A 261 8.26 -16.41 9.19
CA VAL A 261 7.60 -17.64 9.63
C VAL A 261 7.81 -17.78 11.13
N LYS A 262 6.75 -17.62 11.91
CA LYS A 262 6.74 -17.83 13.37
C LYS A 262 6.60 -19.32 13.66
N VAL A 263 7.48 -19.84 14.50
CA VAL A 263 7.51 -21.22 14.95
C VAL A 263 7.12 -21.24 16.42
N TYR A 264 5.94 -21.74 16.74
CA TYR A 264 5.48 -21.86 18.13
C TYR A 264 5.73 -23.27 18.65
N GLY A 265 6.07 -23.37 19.94
CA GLY A 265 6.29 -24.64 20.62
C GLY A 265 6.41 -24.48 22.13
N GLN A 266 6.59 -25.60 22.83
CA GLN A 266 6.73 -25.61 24.30
C GLN A 266 8.19 -25.57 24.77
N ASN A 267 9.15 -25.91 23.91
CA ASN A 267 10.57 -25.98 24.28
C ASN A 267 11.44 -25.29 23.21
N LEU A 268 12.35 -24.42 23.67
CA LEU A 268 13.21 -23.57 22.86
C LEU A 268 14.19 -24.36 21.97
N ASP A 269 14.72 -25.48 22.44
CA ASP A 269 15.68 -26.30 21.69
C ASP A 269 15.01 -26.94 20.47
N SER A 270 13.82 -27.49 20.67
CA SER A 270 12.99 -28.02 19.58
C SER A 270 12.50 -26.93 18.63
N ILE A 271 12.18 -25.72 19.13
CA ILE A 271 11.88 -24.55 18.28
C ILE A 271 13.09 -24.20 17.40
N ALA A 272 14.31 -24.24 17.94
CA ALA A 272 15.52 -23.97 17.18
C ALA A 272 15.73 -25.00 16.06
N VAL A 273 15.55 -26.29 16.36
CA VAL A 273 15.64 -27.37 15.36
C VAL A 273 14.57 -27.21 14.26
N VAL A 274 13.33 -26.89 14.62
CA VAL A 274 12.27 -26.66 13.63
C VAL A 274 12.55 -25.41 12.80
N SER A 275 13.02 -24.32 13.42
CA SER A 275 13.41 -23.09 12.71
C SER A 275 14.53 -23.32 11.70
N GLU A 276 15.51 -24.16 12.03
CA GLU A 276 16.57 -24.59 11.10
C GLU A 276 16.03 -25.38 9.92
N LYS A 277 15.10 -26.32 10.16
CA LYS A 277 14.40 -27.03 9.08
C LYS A 277 13.61 -26.07 8.18
N VAL A 278 12.90 -25.10 8.76
CA VAL A 278 12.18 -24.06 8.00
C VAL A 278 13.16 -23.26 7.15
N ARG A 279 14.31 -22.84 7.70
CA ARG A 279 15.32 -22.09 6.93
C ARG A 279 15.81 -22.91 5.74
N ASN A 280 16.14 -24.18 5.94
CA ASN A 280 16.66 -25.03 4.87
C ASN A 280 15.61 -25.25 3.77
N ALA A 281 14.33 -25.42 4.12
CA ALA A 281 13.23 -25.54 3.15
C ALA A 281 12.99 -24.25 2.34
N LEU A 282 13.23 -23.09 2.95
CA LEU A 282 13.09 -21.79 2.29
C LEU A 282 14.34 -21.38 1.50
N GLN A 283 15.45 -22.09 1.68
CA GLN A 283 16.69 -21.79 0.99
C GLN A 283 16.57 -22.14 -0.51
N GLY A 284 16.93 -21.20 -1.38
CA GLY A 284 16.84 -21.39 -2.84
C GLY A 284 15.46 -21.11 -3.45
N VAL A 285 14.50 -20.62 -2.67
CA VAL A 285 13.27 -20.04 -3.21
C VAL A 285 13.58 -18.72 -3.91
N GLU A 286 13.14 -18.60 -5.16
CA GLU A 286 13.34 -17.37 -5.93
C GLU A 286 12.55 -16.22 -5.30
N GLY A 287 13.25 -15.12 -4.97
CA GLY A 287 12.70 -13.96 -4.28
C GLY A 287 13.06 -13.88 -2.79
N VAL A 288 13.42 -14.99 -2.15
CA VAL A 288 13.81 -15.02 -0.73
C VAL A 288 15.27 -14.57 -0.57
N LYS A 289 15.49 -13.44 0.10
CA LYS A 289 16.82 -12.88 0.41
C LYS A 289 16.97 -12.58 1.90
N ASP A 290 18.21 -12.43 2.35
CA ASP A 290 18.56 -12.12 3.74
C ASP A 290 17.93 -13.10 4.75
N LEU A 291 17.86 -14.38 4.38
CA LEU A 291 17.20 -15.42 5.18
C LEU A 291 17.97 -15.65 6.49
N TYR A 292 17.28 -15.42 7.60
CA TYR A 292 17.87 -15.38 8.94
C TYR A 292 16.97 -16.04 9.98
N ILE A 293 17.55 -16.80 10.91
CA ILE A 293 16.81 -17.37 12.05
C ILE A 293 17.06 -16.50 13.27
N GLU A 294 15.98 -16.05 13.92
CA GLU A 294 16.08 -15.42 15.23
C GLU A 294 16.66 -16.40 16.26
N PRO A 295 17.80 -16.12 16.90
CA PRO A 295 18.48 -17.06 17.78
C PRO A 295 17.67 -17.27 19.04
N VAL A 296 17.15 -18.49 19.20
CA VAL A 296 16.43 -18.92 20.40
C VAL A 296 17.38 -19.58 21.42
N THR A 297 18.55 -20.03 20.95
CA THR A 297 19.62 -20.67 21.71
C THR A 297 20.98 -20.04 21.37
N GLY A 298 22.05 -20.46 22.06
CA GLY A 298 23.42 -20.00 21.79
C GLY A 298 23.88 -18.79 22.61
N GLY A 299 23.13 -18.40 23.63
CA GLY A 299 23.63 -17.48 24.66
C GLY A 299 24.60 -18.20 25.60
N LYS A 300 25.69 -17.54 25.98
CA LYS A 300 26.68 -18.08 26.91
C LYS A 300 26.43 -17.57 28.33
N TYR A 301 26.32 -18.49 29.28
CA TYR A 301 26.12 -18.19 30.70
C TYR A 301 27.28 -18.71 31.53
N LEU A 302 27.64 -17.96 32.57
CA LEU A 302 28.48 -18.46 33.66
C LEU A 302 27.55 -18.94 34.78
N GLU A 303 27.36 -20.25 34.86
CA GLU A 303 26.51 -20.88 35.87
C GLU A 303 27.32 -21.11 37.16
N ILE A 304 26.78 -20.63 38.29
CA ILE A 304 27.31 -20.89 39.64
C ILE A 304 26.28 -21.77 40.36
N GLN A 305 26.48 -23.08 40.28
CA GLN A 305 25.57 -24.05 40.88
C GLN A 305 25.99 -24.34 42.32
N THR A 306 25.19 -23.89 43.29
CA THR A 306 25.49 -24.09 44.71
C THR A 306 25.26 -25.53 45.15
N ARG A 307 26.20 -26.09 45.91
CA ARG A 307 26.10 -27.41 46.53
C ARG A 307 25.54 -27.27 47.94
N ARG A 308 24.24 -27.52 48.08
CA ARG A 308 23.51 -27.35 49.36
C ARG A 308 24.11 -28.14 50.52
N GLU A 309 24.65 -29.34 50.26
CA GLU A 309 25.29 -30.16 51.29
C GLU A 309 26.57 -29.51 51.83
N GLU A 310 27.41 -28.94 50.96
CA GLU A 310 28.64 -28.24 51.36
C GLU A 310 28.33 -26.92 52.06
N LEU A 311 27.30 -26.19 51.61
CA LEU A 311 26.83 -24.98 52.30
C LEU A 311 26.47 -25.27 53.76
N GLY A 312 25.75 -26.37 54.02
CA GLY A 312 25.39 -26.79 55.37
C GLY A 312 26.59 -27.04 56.27
N ARG A 313 27.68 -27.62 55.74
CA ARG A 313 28.93 -27.87 56.49
C ARG A 313 29.60 -26.58 56.95
N TYR A 314 29.55 -25.55 56.13
CA TYR A 314 30.14 -24.25 56.42
C TYR A 314 29.14 -23.28 57.08
N GLY A 315 27.92 -23.73 57.41
CA GLY A 315 26.89 -22.87 58.00
C GLY A 315 26.51 -21.68 57.11
N LEU A 316 26.57 -21.85 55.79
CA LEU A 316 26.23 -20.84 54.78
C LEU A 316 24.83 -21.10 54.22
N SER A 317 24.10 -20.04 53.91
CA SER A 317 22.85 -20.10 53.14
C SER A 317 23.13 -19.90 51.64
N VAL A 318 22.14 -20.21 50.80
CA VAL A 318 22.19 -19.91 49.37
C VAL A 318 22.24 -18.39 49.13
N ASP A 319 21.55 -17.62 49.98
CA ASP A 319 21.51 -16.16 49.90
C ASP A 319 22.86 -15.53 50.22
N ASP A 320 23.64 -16.11 51.14
CA ASP A 320 25.01 -15.65 51.43
C ASP A 320 25.90 -15.75 50.19
N VAL A 321 25.81 -16.87 49.46
CA VAL A 321 26.57 -17.06 48.22
C VAL A 321 26.09 -16.12 47.12
N ASN A 322 24.78 -16.02 46.91
CA ASN A 322 24.20 -15.14 45.89
C ASN A 322 24.55 -13.66 46.15
N SER A 323 24.52 -13.21 47.41
CA SER A 323 24.89 -11.85 47.80
C SER A 323 26.36 -11.55 47.49
N VAL A 324 27.26 -12.52 47.72
CA VAL A 324 28.67 -12.39 47.34
C VAL A 324 28.81 -12.37 45.82
N VAL A 325 28.10 -13.21 45.08
CA VAL A 325 28.14 -13.21 43.61
C VAL A 325 27.64 -11.89 43.02
N GLU A 326 26.53 -11.36 43.54
CA GLU A 326 25.92 -10.10 43.08
C GLU A 326 26.84 -8.90 43.34
N SER A 327 27.40 -8.82 44.54
CA SER A 327 28.34 -7.74 44.92
C SER A 327 29.72 -7.91 44.28
N ALA A 328 30.26 -9.13 44.16
CA ALA A 328 31.61 -9.35 43.64
C ALA A 328 31.67 -9.27 42.10
N LEU A 329 30.72 -9.91 41.40
CA LEU A 329 30.70 -10.02 39.95
C LEU A 329 29.76 -9.01 39.30
N GLY A 330 28.50 -8.97 39.76
CA GLY A 330 27.43 -8.17 39.14
C GLY A 330 27.64 -6.66 39.28
N GLY A 331 28.18 -6.22 40.41
CA GLY A 331 28.35 -4.81 40.72
C GLY A 331 27.11 -4.21 41.36
N MET A 332 26.73 -4.75 42.51
CA MET A 332 25.53 -4.39 43.26
C MET A 332 25.47 -2.89 43.57
N THR A 333 24.34 -2.26 43.25
CA THR A 333 24.07 -0.86 43.60
C THR A 333 23.77 -0.76 45.10
N ILE A 334 24.63 -0.08 45.85
CA ILE A 334 24.50 0.07 47.31
C ILE A 334 23.76 1.35 47.72
N GLY A 335 23.63 2.30 46.80
CA GLY A 335 22.95 3.58 47.06
C GLY A 335 23.07 4.53 45.88
N ASN A 336 22.58 5.76 46.05
CA ASN A 336 22.73 6.82 45.05
C ASN A 336 23.32 8.08 45.70
N THR A 337 24.21 8.78 44.99
CA THR A 337 24.54 10.18 45.33
C THR A 337 23.42 11.10 44.86
N ILE A 338 23.19 12.18 45.60
CA ILE A 338 22.21 13.22 45.26
C ILE A 338 22.99 14.50 44.95
N GLU A 339 23.04 14.86 43.67
CA GLU A 339 23.77 16.03 43.18
C GLU A 339 22.75 17.00 42.55
N GLY A 340 22.10 17.78 43.41
CA GLY A 340 20.99 18.66 43.02
C GLY A 340 19.77 17.86 42.55
N ARG A 341 19.44 17.96 41.25
CA ARG A 341 18.36 17.18 40.61
C ARG A 341 18.85 15.85 40.02
N GLN A 342 20.16 15.65 39.93
CA GLN A 342 20.76 14.44 39.37
C GLN A 342 20.95 13.39 40.46
N ARG A 343 20.86 12.11 40.06
CA ARG A 343 21.08 10.96 40.93
C ARG A 343 22.04 10.01 40.22
N PHE A 344 23.11 9.60 40.88
CA PHE A 344 24.08 8.65 40.34
C PHE A 344 24.18 7.43 41.23
N SER A 345 24.22 6.24 40.63
CA SER A 345 24.33 4.98 41.36
C SER A 345 25.75 4.73 41.86
N ILE A 346 25.85 4.36 43.14
CA ILE A 346 27.09 3.88 43.76
C ILE A 346 27.06 2.36 43.73
N ASN A 347 28.06 1.74 43.10
CA ASN A 347 28.11 0.29 42.93
C ASN A 347 29.35 -0.29 43.63
N LEU A 348 29.19 -1.41 44.32
CA LEU A 348 30.29 -2.20 44.88
C LEU A 348 30.59 -3.35 43.94
N ARG A 349 31.84 -3.49 43.50
CA ARG A 349 32.30 -4.58 42.62
C ARG A 349 33.76 -4.92 42.85
N LEU A 350 34.15 -6.19 42.69
CA LEU A 350 35.57 -6.54 42.65
C LEU A 350 36.26 -5.94 41.41
N ALA A 351 37.53 -5.59 41.59
CA ALA A 351 38.39 -5.19 40.49
C ALA A 351 38.46 -6.30 39.43
N GLN A 352 38.62 -5.90 38.16
CA GLN A 352 38.50 -6.80 37.01
C GLN A 352 39.47 -7.99 37.08
N GLU A 353 40.67 -7.79 37.64
CA GLU A 353 41.71 -8.81 37.83
C GLU A 353 41.29 -10.01 38.70
N TYR A 354 40.30 -9.85 39.58
CA TYR A 354 39.77 -10.93 40.42
C TYR A 354 38.60 -11.69 39.78
N ARG A 355 38.14 -11.25 38.60
CA ARG A 355 36.94 -11.80 37.93
C ARG A 355 37.10 -11.92 36.42
N ASN A 356 38.34 -11.98 35.94
CA ASN A 356 38.66 -12.11 34.50
C ASN A 356 38.81 -13.56 34.04
N SER A 357 38.88 -14.54 34.95
CA SER A 357 38.95 -15.96 34.62
C SER A 357 38.12 -16.80 35.57
N LEU A 358 37.75 -17.99 35.11
CA LEU A 358 37.00 -18.97 35.89
C LEU A 358 37.72 -19.30 37.21
N ASP A 359 39.03 -19.59 37.15
CA ASP A 359 39.84 -19.91 38.33
C ASP A 359 39.84 -18.80 39.39
N ARG A 360 39.81 -17.54 38.96
CA ARG A 360 39.75 -16.39 39.87
C ARG A 360 38.38 -16.27 40.52
N ILE A 361 37.32 -16.44 39.73
CA ILE A 361 35.94 -16.44 40.22
C ILE A 361 35.72 -17.56 41.23
N SER A 362 36.22 -18.76 40.94
CA SER A 362 36.16 -19.93 41.84
C SER A 362 36.89 -19.69 43.17
N ARG A 363 37.85 -18.77 43.25
CA ARG A 363 38.59 -18.44 44.47
C ARG A 363 38.02 -17.24 45.23
N ILE A 364 36.88 -16.68 44.81
CA ILE A 364 36.25 -15.55 45.51
C ILE A 364 35.96 -15.95 46.96
N PRO A 365 36.43 -15.17 47.95
CA PRO A 365 36.25 -15.48 49.36
C PRO A 365 34.82 -15.20 49.82
N ILE A 366 34.21 -16.17 50.50
CA ILE A 366 32.92 -16.08 51.19
C ILE A 366 33.18 -16.16 52.69
N LYS A 367 32.60 -15.26 53.46
CA LYS A 367 32.72 -15.28 54.93
C LYS A 367 31.66 -16.21 55.52
N SER A 368 32.10 -17.26 56.19
CA SER A 368 31.29 -18.12 57.05
C SER A 368 31.44 -17.68 58.51
N ALA A 369 30.32 -17.67 59.25
CA ALA A 369 30.32 -17.37 60.67
C ALA A 369 31.05 -18.45 61.51
N THR A 370 31.06 -19.70 61.04
CA THR A 370 31.61 -20.85 61.78
C THR A 370 33.00 -21.27 61.30
N SER A 371 33.29 -21.09 60.01
CA SER A 371 34.44 -21.69 59.33
C SER A 371 35.43 -20.68 58.74
N GLY A 372 35.26 -19.39 59.07
CA GLY A 372 36.13 -18.33 58.57
C GLY A 372 35.91 -18.02 57.08
N THR A 373 36.99 -17.88 56.31
CA THR A 373 36.89 -17.55 54.88
C THR A 373 36.96 -18.81 54.01
N VAL A 374 35.92 -19.05 53.24
CA VAL A 374 35.77 -20.23 52.38
C VAL A 374 35.75 -19.78 50.91
N PRO A 375 36.52 -20.39 49.99
CA PRO A 375 36.46 -20.03 48.58
C PRO A 375 35.15 -20.50 47.95
N LEU A 376 34.64 -19.77 46.95
CA LEU A 376 33.43 -20.12 46.21
C LEU A 376 33.47 -21.57 45.69
N SER A 377 34.63 -22.05 45.23
CA SER A 377 34.82 -23.42 44.73
C SER A 377 34.53 -24.52 45.74
N ALA A 378 34.59 -24.24 47.04
CA ALA A 378 34.26 -25.21 48.08
C ALA A 378 32.74 -25.45 48.16
N VAL A 379 31.92 -24.45 47.83
CA VAL A 379 30.46 -24.48 48.01
C VAL A 379 29.64 -24.39 46.73
N ALA A 380 30.28 -24.12 45.59
CA ALA A 380 29.61 -24.05 44.30
C ALA A 380 30.49 -24.55 43.15
N ASP A 381 29.85 -25.09 42.12
CA ASP A 381 30.45 -25.40 40.83
C ASP A 381 30.27 -24.20 39.90
N VAL A 382 31.38 -23.75 39.30
CA VAL A 382 31.38 -22.63 38.36
C VAL A 382 31.74 -23.17 36.98
N ARG A 383 30.85 -23.03 36.01
CA ARG A 383 31.05 -23.53 34.64
C ARG A 383 30.36 -22.66 33.60
N PHE A 384 30.87 -22.71 32.38
CA PHE A 384 30.16 -22.13 31.25
C PHE A 384 29.11 -23.11 30.74
N VAL A 385 27.90 -22.60 30.52
CA VAL A 385 26.79 -23.36 29.93
C VAL A 385 26.16 -22.54 28.81
N ASP A 386 25.58 -23.26 27.85
CA ASP A 386 24.75 -22.65 26.82
C ASP A 386 23.32 -22.49 27.34
N GLY A 387 22.69 -21.38 26.97
CA GLY A 387 21.32 -21.05 27.33
C GLY A 387 20.65 -20.15 26.30
N PRO A 388 19.37 -19.80 26.51
CA PRO A 388 18.65 -18.93 25.60
C PRO A 388 19.12 -17.47 25.75
N PRO A 389 19.60 -16.80 24.68
CA PRO A 389 20.06 -15.42 24.77
C PRO A 389 18.91 -14.43 24.99
N MET A 390 17.73 -14.76 24.47
CA MET A 390 16.49 -14.01 24.65
C MET A 390 15.32 -14.98 24.57
N ILE A 391 14.36 -14.85 25.48
CA ILE A 391 13.11 -15.61 25.43
C ILE A 391 12.04 -14.69 24.86
N VAL A 392 11.48 -15.07 23.71
CA VAL A 392 10.41 -14.34 23.06
C VAL A 392 9.12 -15.15 23.16
N SER A 393 8.05 -14.50 23.60
CA SER A 393 6.72 -15.09 23.67
C SER A 393 5.68 -14.17 23.05
N GLU A 394 4.64 -14.79 22.50
CA GLU A 394 3.50 -14.12 21.89
C GLU A 394 2.23 -14.86 22.32
N ASN A 395 1.27 -14.14 22.91
CA ASN A 395 0.07 -14.73 23.53
C ASN A 395 0.37 -15.87 24.52
N ALA A 396 1.40 -15.68 25.35
CA ALA A 396 1.90 -16.67 26.33
C ALA A 396 2.44 -17.98 25.74
N GLN A 397 2.71 -18.03 24.43
CA GLN A 397 3.39 -19.15 23.78
C GLN A 397 4.83 -18.76 23.43
N LEU A 398 5.78 -19.66 23.64
CA LEU A 398 7.16 -19.45 23.20
C LEU A 398 7.20 -19.48 21.67
N ARG A 399 7.99 -18.58 21.08
CA ARG A 399 8.14 -18.48 19.63
C ARG A 399 9.61 -18.38 19.22
N GLY A 400 9.92 -18.99 18.09
CA GLY A 400 11.06 -18.63 17.24
C GLY A 400 10.54 -17.98 15.97
N ALA A 401 11.42 -17.32 15.21
CA ALA A 401 11.05 -16.73 13.94
C ALA A 401 12.15 -16.97 12.89
N VAL A 402 11.74 -17.34 11.69
CA VAL A 402 12.59 -17.35 10.49
C VAL A 402 12.18 -16.15 9.64
N LEU A 403 13.11 -15.27 9.37
CA LEU A 403 12.92 -13.94 8.81
C LEU A 403 13.56 -13.85 7.44
N PHE A 404 12.90 -13.23 6.47
CA PHE A 404 13.49 -12.95 5.17
C PHE A 404 12.83 -11.74 4.50
N ASN A 405 13.60 -11.09 3.62
CA ASN A 405 13.10 -10.02 2.76
C ASN A 405 12.76 -10.57 1.38
N VAL A 406 11.82 -9.94 0.70
CA VAL A 406 11.48 -10.30 -0.68
C VAL A 406 12.13 -9.29 -1.63
N ARG A 407 13.00 -9.75 -2.53
CA ARG A 407 13.66 -8.91 -3.54
C ARG A 407 13.57 -9.56 -4.91
N ASP A 408 13.66 -8.73 -5.95
CA ASP A 408 13.68 -9.15 -7.35
C ASP A 408 12.40 -9.87 -7.83
N ARG A 409 11.37 -9.95 -6.98
CA ARG A 409 10.08 -10.61 -7.23
C ARG A 409 8.97 -10.01 -6.35
N ASP A 410 7.70 -10.26 -6.68
CA ASP A 410 6.55 -9.83 -5.88
C ASP A 410 6.38 -10.66 -4.59
N LEU A 411 5.81 -10.02 -3.57
CA LEU A 411 5.63 -10.63 -2.24
C LEU A 411 4.69 -11.84 -2.29
N GLY A 412 3.55 -11.73 -2.95
CA GLY A 412 2.52 -12.76 -2.89
C GLY A 412 2.91 -14.05 -3.59
N SER A 413 3.52 -13.97 -4.78
CA SER A 413 3.97 -15.16 -5.52
C SER A 413 5.15 -15.83 -4.82
N THR A 414 6.09 -15.04 -4.28
CA THR A 414 7.22 -15.55 -3.48
C THR A 414 6.73 -16.31 -2.25
N VAL A 415 5.78 -15.74 -1.49
CA VAL A 415 5.24 -16.38 -0.29
C VAL A 415 4.40 -17.61 -0.64
N GLN A 416 3.62 -17.58 -1.72
CA GLN A 416 2.84 -18.76 -2.14
C GLN A 416 3.75 -19.94 -2.53
N GLU A 417 4.83 -19.69 -3.29
CA GLU A 417 5.81 -20.73 -3.60
C GLU A 417 6.51 -21.24 -2.34
N ALA A 418 6.88 -20.33 -1.44
CA ALA A 418 7.50 -20.66 -0.16
C ALA A 418 6.57 -21.52 0.72
N ILE A 419 5.26 -21.21 0.77
CA ILE A 419 4.24 -22.02 1.45
C ILE A 419 4.14 -23.41 0.82
N GLN A 420 4.11 -23.50 -0.51
CA GLN A 420 4.02 -24.78 -1.21
C GLN A 420 5.23 -25.68 -0.92
N LYS A 421 6.45 -25.13 -1.00
CA LYS A 421 7.69 -25.84 -0.66
C LYS A 421 7.71 -26.26 0.81
N LEU A 422 7.39 -25.33 1.72
CA LEU A 422 7.39 -25.62 3.15
C LEU A 422 6.38 -26.71 3.50
N ASN A 423 5.16 -26.68 2.94
CA ASN A 423 4.15 -27.72 3.17
C ASN A 423 4.55 -29.09 2.57
N GLY A 424 5.34 -29.10 1.49
CA GLY A 424 5.86 -30.33 0.89
C GLY A 424 6.97 -30.98 1.72
N GLU A 425 7.83 -30.18 2.35
CA GLU A 425 8.97 -30.69 3.14
C GLU A 425 8.64 -30.89 4.63
N MET A 426 7.66 -30.15 5.18
CA MET A 426 7.30 -30.16 6.61
C MET A 426 6.05 -30.98 6.91
N THR A 427 6.02 -32.25 6.48
CA THR A 427 4.91 -33.16 6.81
C THR A 427 4.94 -33.65 8.25
N ASP A 428 6.12 -33.67 8.89
CA ASP A 428 6.35 -34.24 10.23
C ASP A 428 6.75 -33.17 11.26
N LEU A 429 5.81 -32.28 11.60
CA LEU A 429 5.99 -31.37 12.73
C LEU A 429 5.75 -32.10 14.07
N PRO A 430 6.57 -31.86 15.11
CA PRO A 430 6.30 -32.44 16.42
C PRO A 430 4.94 -31.98 16.97
N ASN A 431 4.28 -32.83 17.76
CA ASN A 431 2.99 -32.51 18.37
C ASN A 431 3.08 -31.22 19.21
N GLY A 432 2.11 -30.32 19.04
CA GLY A 432 2.06 -29.03 19.73
C GLY A 432 2.91 -27.93 19.09
N TYR A 433 3.52 -28.18 17.93
CA TYR A 433 4.19 -27.16 17.12
C TYR A 433 3.27 -26.66 16.02
N ARG A 434 3.32 -25.35 15.76
CA ARG A 434 2.59 -24.72 14.66
C ARG A 434 3.45 -23.67 13.98
N LEU A 435 3.29 -23.57 12.67
CA LEU A 435 3.93 -22.57 11.83
C LEU A 435 2.88 -21.52 11.45
N GLU A 436 3.26 -20.25 11.54
CA GLU A 436 2.39 -19.13 11.18
C GLU A 436 3.16 -18.14 10.33
N TRP A 437 2.58 -17.75 9.19
CA TRP A 437 3.15 -16.74 8.31
C TRP A 437 2.73 -15.36 8.77
N SER A 438 3.68 -14.45 8.90
CA SER A 438 3.48 -13.09 9.39
C SER A 438 4.34 -12.08 8.61
N GLY A 439 4.36 -10.82 9.04
CA GLY A 439 4.89 -9.70 8.27
C GLY A 439 3.85 -9.12 7.31
N GLN A 440 4.30 -8.54 6.19
CA GLN A 440 3.41 -7.88 5.23
C GLN A 440 2.40 -8.84 4.59
N TRP A 441 2.70 -10.14 4.53
CA TRP A 441 1.79 -11.16 4.02
C TRP A 441 0.47 -11.23 4.82
N GLU A 442 0.53 -11.11 6.15
CA GLU A 442 -0.67 -11.10 7.00
C GLU A 442 -1.57 -9.90 6.67
N ASN A 443 -0.96 -8.72 6.53
CA ASN A 443 -1.65 -7.50 6.14
C ASN A 443 -2.23 -7.62 4.72
N GLN A 444 -1.51 -8.25 3.79
CA GLN A 444 -1.98 -8.49 2.43
C GLN A 444 -3.20 -9.42 2.38
N ILE A 445 -3.18 -10.53 3.14
CA ILE A 445 -4.33 -11.44 3.22
C ILE A 445 -5.55 -10.71 3.75
N ARG A 446 -5.38 -9.94 4.84
CA ARG A 446 -6.44 -9.17 5.47
C ARG A 446 -7.04 -8.17 4.48
N ALA A 447 -6.20 -7.36 3.84
CA ALA A 447 -6.64 -6.37 2.87
C ALA A 447 -7.35 -7.04 1.68
N ASN A 448 -6.84 -8.16 1.16
CA ASN A 448 -7.48 -8.91 0.07
C ASN A 448 -8.86 -9.45 0.46
N GLN A 449 -9.04 -9.95 1.69
CA GLN A 449 -10.35 -10.37 2.18
C GLN A 449 -11.33 -9.20 2.25
N THR A 450 -10.89 -8.04 2.74
CA THR A 450 -11.72 -6.83 2.77
C THR A 450 -12.05 -6.33 1.36
N LEU A 451 -11.09 -6.34 0.43
CA LEU A 451 -11.29 -5.93 -0.97
C LEU A 451 -12.29 -6.82 -1.72
N LYS A 452 -12.30 -8.14 -1.45
CA LYS A 452 -13.31 -9.07 -1.98
C LYS A 452 -14.75 -8.70 -1.59
N ILE A 453 -14.93 -8.01 -0.45
CA ILE A 453 -16.23 -7.50 0.01
C ILE A 453 -16.49 -6.09 -0.54
N ILE A 454 -15.48 -5.22 -0.50
CA ILE A 454 -15.58 -3.82 -0.93
C ILE A 454 -15.94 -3.72 -2.42
N ILE A 455 -15.27 -4.45 -3.31
CA ILE A 455 -15.46 -4.29 -4.77
C ILE A 455 -16.91 -4.58 -5.20
N PRO A 456 -17.53 -5.73 -4.81
CA PRO A 456 -18.95 -5.96 -5.11
C PRO A 456 -19.88 -4.93 -4.48
N LEU A 457 -19.57 -4.47 -3.26
CA LEU A 457 -20.37 -3.45 -2.57
C LEU A 457 -20.34 -2.10 -3.32
N VAL A 458 -19.18 -1.67 -3.81
CA VAL A 458 -19.04 -0.45 -4.63
C VAL A 458 -19.89 -0.57 -5.90
N ILE A 459 -19.80 -1.68 -6.62
CA ILE A 459 -20.55 -1.93 -7.85
C ILE A 459 -22.07 -1.91 -7.56
N LEU A 460 -22.51 -2.52 -6.45
CA LEU A 460 -23.90 -2.52 -6.03
C LEU A 460 -24.40 -1.11 -5.70
N ILE A 461 -23.63 -0.32 -4.94
CA ILE A 461 -23.96 1.06 -4.58
C ILE A 461 -24.08 1.93 -5.84
N ILE A 462 -23.10 1.82 -6.75
CA ILE A 462 -23.13 2.53 -8.03
C ILE A 462 -24.40 2.16 -8.81
N PHE A 463 -24.70 0.86 -8.90
CA PHE A 463 -25.91 0.38 -9.57
C PHE A 463 -27.19 0.96 -8.96
N LEU A 464 -27.31 0.97 -7.62
CA LEU A 464 -28.48 1.53 -6.94
C LEU A 464 -28.65 3.01 -7.22
N ILE A 465 -27.58 3.81 -7.19
CA ILE A 465 -27.66 5.25 -7.49
C ILE A 465 -28.04 5.48 -8.95
N LEU A 466 -27.45 4.73 -9.89
CA LEU A 466 -27.83 4.79 -11.30
C LEU A 466 -29.30 4.40 -11.51
N TYR A 467 -29.77 3.37 -10.82
CA TYR A 467 -31.17 2.95 -10.86
C TYR A 467 -32.11 4.03 -10.35
N PHE A 468 -31.80 4.69 -9.23
CA PHE A 468 -32.60 5.81 -8.72
C PHE A 468 -32.55 7.04 -9.61
N SER A 469 -31.42 7.30 -10.26
CA SER A 469 -31.24 8.44 -11.15
C SER A 469 -32.02 8.28 -12.45
N PHE A 470 -31.89 7.12 -13.11
CA PHE A 470 -32.58 6.85 -14.39
C PHE A 470 -33.99 6.29 -14.23
N LYS A 471 -34.36 5.80 -13.04
CA LYS A 471 -35.60 5.04 -12.78
C LYS A 471 -35.78 3.87 -13.76
N SER A 472 -34.67 3.33 -14.27
CA SER A 472 -34.65 2.29 -15.29
C SER A 472 -33.51 1.31 -15.04
N PHE A 473 -33.85 0.03 -14.94
CA PHE A 473 -32.88 -1.05 -14.78
C PHE A 473 -31.95 -1.18 -16.01
N LYS A 474 -32.49 -0.98 -17.22
CA LYS A 474 -31.74 -1.16 -18.48
C LYS A 474 -30.66 -0.08 -18.63
N GLU A 475 -31.01 1.19 -18.42
CA GLU A 475 -30.08 2.32 -18.55
C GLU A 475 -29.01 2.31 -17.45
N ALA A 476 -29.38 1.86 -16.23
CA ALA A 476 -28.43 1.64 -15.16
C ALA A 476 -27.41 0.54 -15.51
N LEU A 477 -27.87 -0.60 -16.05
CA LEU A 477 -26.99 -1.69 -16.47
C LEU A 477 -26.09 -1.29 -17.65
N LEU A 478 -26.63 -0.56 -18.64
CA LEU A 478 -25.88 -0.07 -19.79
C LEU A 478 -24.73 0.86 -19.36
N ASN A 479 -24.97 1.71 -18.36
CA ASN A 479 -23.91 2.53 -17.77
C ASN A 479 -22.91 1.68 -16.97
N LEU A 480 -23.37 0.70 -16.21
CA LEU A 480 -22.50 -0.16 -15.39
C LEU A 480 -21.51 -0.97 -16.24
N VAL A 481 -21.92 -1.38 -17.45
CA VAL A 481 -21.05 -2.09 -18.42
C VAL A 481 -19.82 -1.27 -18.80
N THR A 482 -19.82 0.06 -18.65
CA THR A 482 -18.67 0.94 -18.88
C THR A 482 -17.49 0.63 -17.93
N ILE A 483 -17.75 0.09 -16.74
CA ILE A 483 -16.73 -0.18 -15.71
C ILE A 483 -15.67 -1.19 -16.22
N PRO A 484 -16.03 -2.40 -16.68
CA PRO A 484 -15.06 -3.33 -17.28
C PRO A 484 -14.19 -2.72 -18.38
N PHE A 485 -14.72 -1.82 -19.21
CA PHE A 485 -13.93 -1.19 -20.28
C PHE A 485 -13.00 -0.07 -19.78
N ALA A 486 -13.36 0.57 -18.67
CA ALA A 486 -12.45 1.46 -17.95
C ALA A 486 -11.27 0.65 -17.36
N LEU A 487 -11.53 -0.54 -16.82
CA LEU A 487 -10.47 -1.39 -16.25
C LEU A 487 -9.38 -1.72 -17.27
N ILE A 488 -9.72 -1.95 -18.54
CA ILE A 488 -8.76 -2.28 -19.60
C ILE A 488 -7.59 -1.30 -19.59
N GLY A 489 -7.85 0.00 -19.68
CA GLY A 489 -6.80 1.01 -19.73
C GLY A 489 -5.96 1.06 -18.48
N GLY A 490 -6.59 0.92 -17.31
CA GLY A 490 -5.88 0.87 -16.04
C GLY A 490 -4.99 -0.36 -15.91
N VAL A 491 -5.44 -1.54 -16.35
CA VAL A 491 -4.62 -2.76 -16.36
C VAL A 491 -3.45 -2.62 -17.34
N PHE A 492 -3.70 -2.11 -18.55
CA PHE A 492 -2.65 -1.93 -19.55
C PHE A 492 -1.52 -1.05 -19.03
N ILE A 493 -1.85 0.11 -18.48
CA ILE A 493 -0.82 1.05 -18.02
C ILE A 493 -0.08 0.50 -16.78
N VAL A 494 -0.77 -0.15 -15.83
CA VAL A 494 -0.13 -0.79 -14.67
C VAL A 494 0.83 -1.90 -15.09
N TYR A 495 0.43 -2.71 -16.09
CA TYR A 495 1.25 -3.78 -16.63
C TYR A 495 2.51 -3.26 -17.33
N PHE A 496 2.38 -2.27 -18.22
CA PHE A 496 3.55 -1.71 -18.91
C PHE A 496 4.46 -0.91 -17.98
N TYR A 497 3.93 -0.34 -16.89
CA TYR A 497 4.74 0.32 -15.87
C TYR A 497 5.44 -0.68 -14.94
N GLY A 498 5.05 -1.95 -14.95
CA GLY A 498 5.66 -3.01 -14.15
C GLY A 498 5.33 -2.91 -12.65
N ILE A 499 4.13 -2.46 -12.30
CA ILE A 499 3.71 -2.32 -10.89
C ILE A 499 2.84 -3.50 -10.47
N ASN A 500 3.11 -4.03 -9.28
CA ASN A 500 2.35 -5.11 -8.69
C ASN A 500 0.94 -4.66 -8.27
N LEU A 501 0.00 -5.60 -8.23
CA LEU A 501 -1.31 -5.37 -7.63
C LEU A 501 -1.17 -5.17 -6.13
N SER A 502 -1.56 -3.99 -5.67
CA SER A 502 -1.54 -3.59 -4.26
C SER A 502 -2.85 -2.92 -3.84
N VAL A 503 -2.99 -2.66 -2.54
CA VAL A 503 -4.17 -1.95 -2.01
C VAL A 503 -4.29 -0.55 -2.63
N ALA A 504 -3.16 0.11 -2.91
CA ALA A 504 -3.11 1.41 -3.59
C ALA A 504 -3.71 1.35 -5.00
N VAL A 505 -3.33 0.33 -5.78
CA VAL A 505 -3.87 0.09 -7.13
C VAL A 505 -5.37 -0.20 -7.09
N ALA A 506 -5.83 -1.00 -6.12
CA ALA A 506 -7.25 -1.31 -5.94
C ALA A 506 -8.07 -0.06 -5.62
N VAL A 507 -7.58 0.83 -4.74
CA VAL A 507 -8.21 2.14 -4.45
C VAL A 507 -8.24 3.01 -5.71
N GLY A 508 -7.17 2.99 -6.51
CA GLY A 508 -7.15 3.63 -7.84
C GLY A 508 -8.26 3.11 -8.76
N PHE A 509 -8.49 1.80 -8.84
CA PHE A 509 -9.58 1.24 -9.64
C PHE A 509 -10.98 1.61 -9.11
N ILE A 510 -11.18 1.60 -7.79
CA ILE A 510 -12.44 2.07 -7.19
C ILE A 510 -12.69 3.53 -7.58
N ALA A 511 -11.64 4.34 -7.60
CA ALA A 511 -11.71 5.72 -8.03
C ALA A 511 -12.10 5.89 -9.49
N LEU A 512 -11.53 5.04 -10.34
CA LEU A 512 -11.83 5.00 -11.75
C LEU A 512 -13.30 4.65 -12.00
N PHE A 513 -13.89 3.74 -11.22
CA PHE A 513 -15.30 3.36 -11.39
C PHE A 513 -16.25 4.55 -11.26
N GLY A 514 -16.04 5.38 -10.24
CA GLY A 514 -16.81 6.61 -10.05
C GLY A 514 -16.72 7.53 -11.27
N MET A 515 -15.52 7.83 -11.76
CA MET A 515 -15.30 8.73 -12.90
C MET A 515 -15.79 8.15 -14.24
N ALA A 516 -15.59 6.86 -14.47
CA ALA A 516 -16.06 6.20 -15.68
C ALA A 516 -17.59 6.25 -15.77
N VAL A 517 -18.27 5.97 -14.65
CA VAL A 517 -19.73 6.00 -14.57
C VAL A 517 -20.27 7.42 -14.65
N GLU A 518 -19.67 8.40 -13.97
CA GLU A 518 -20.03 9.82 -14.06
C GLU A 518 -20.09 10.28 -15.52
N THR A 519 -19.01 10.03 -16.25
CA THR A 519 -18.89 10.51 -17.62
C THR A 519 -19.68 9.66 -18.63
N GLY A 520 -20.06 8.42 -18.28
CA GLY A 520 -21.00 7.59 -19.03
C GLY A 520 -22.44 8.03 -18.85
N MET A 521 -22.83 8.31 -17.60
CA MET A 521 -24.15 8.80 -17.21
C MET A 521 -24.51 10.06 -18.00
N LEU A 522 -23.60 11.03 -18.06
CA LEU A 522 -23.81 12.25 -18.83
C LEU A 522 -24.05 11.95 -20.31
N MET A 523 -23.30 11.04 -20.93
CA MET A 523 -23.52 10.67 -22.34
C MET A 523 -24.92 10.11 -22.57
N VAL A 524 -25.38 9.21 -21.71
CA VAL A 524 -26.72 8.58 -21.81
C VAL A 524 -27.84 9.61 -21.65
N VAL A 525 -27.67 10.63 -20.80
CA VAL A 525 -28.65 11.74 -20.67
C VAL A 525 -28.80 12.49 -21.99
N TYR A 526 -27.70 12.85 -22.66
CA TYR A 526 -27.76 13.54 -23.95
C TYR A 526 -28.31 12.68 -25.08
N LEU A 527 -28.01 11.38 -25.08
CA LEU A 527 -28.58 10.44 -26.03
C LEU A 527 -30.10 10.32 -25.86
N ASN A 528 -30.59 10.27 -24.61
CA ASN A 528 -32.02 10.31 -24.32
C ASN A 528 -32.67 11.65 -24.70
N GLU A 529 -31.98 12.78 -24.50
CA GLU A 529 -32.45 14.09 -24.96
C GLU A 529 -32.60 14.13 -26.50
N ALA A 530 -31.64 13.57 -27.23
CA ALA A 530 -31.75 13.46 -28.69
C ALA A 530 -32.94 12.57 -29.10
N MET A 531 -33.25 11.52 -28.34
CA MET A 531 -34.46 10.70 -28.56
C MET A 531 -35.74 11.47 -28.25
N ASN A 532 -35.75 12.32 -27.21
CA ASN A 532 -36.85 13.24 -26.91
C ASN A 532 -37.09 14.21 -28.07
N GLU A 533 -36.03 14.82 -28.63
CA GLU A 533 -36.14 15.70 -29.80
C GLU A 533 -36.71 14.97 -31.04
N LEU A 534 -36.30 13.72 -31.25
CA LEU A 534 -36.81 12.88 -32.36
C LEU A 534 -38.30 12.60 -32.20
N VAL A 535 -38.74 12.22 -30.99
CA VAL A 535 -40.14 11.91 -30.71
C VAL A 535 -41.01 13.15 -30.75
N ALA A 536 -40.53 14.30 -30.27
CA ALA A 536 -41.26 15.56 -30.36
C ALA A 536 -41.52 15.98 -31.83
N LYS A 537 -40.61 15.64 -32.76
CA LYS A 537 -40.74 15.99 -34.18
C LYS A 537 -41.52 14.97 -35.01
N LYS A 538 -41.32 13.67 -34.76
CA LYS A 538 -41.87 12.58 -35.58
C LYS A 538 -42.95 11.74 -34.89
N GLY A 539 -43.25 11.99 -33.62
CA GLY A 539 -44.18 11.19 -32.83
C GLY A 539 -43.58 9.85 -32.37
N ASN A 540 -44.13 9.26 -31.30
CA ASN A 540 -43.63 8.00 -30.71
C ASN A 540 -44.34 6.77 -31.29
N SER A 541 -44.02 6.38 -32.53
CA SER A 541 -44.56 5.18 -33.16
C SER A 541 -43.56 4.53 -34.13
N ASN A 542 -43.55 3.21 -34.20
CA ASN A 542 -42.77 2.42 -35.17
C ASN A 542 -43.15 2.74 -36.64
N GLN A 543 -44.32 3.35 -36.89
CA GLN A 543 -44.72 3.77 -38.23
C GLN A 543 -44.07 5.10 -38.67
N THR A 544 -43.67 5.94 -37.71
CA THR A 544 -43.15 7.29 -38.00
C THR A 544 -41.63 7.40 -37.80
N ILE A 545 -41.04 6.52 -36.99
CA ILE A 545 -39.62 6.49 -36.68
C ILE A 545 -38.93 5.40 -37.49
N THR A 546 -37.96 5.76 -38.33
CA THR A 546 -37.12 4.78 -39.05
C THR A 546 -35.81 4.50 -38.31
N LYS A 547 -35.13 3.39 -38.67
CA LYS A 547 -33.79 3.07 -38.12
C LYS A 547 -32.76 4.15 -38.45
N GLN A 548 -32.84 4.74 -39.64
CA GLN A 548 -31.96 5.84 -40.02
C GLN A 548 -32.21 7.09 -39.16
N ASP A 549 -33.46 7.34 -38.77
CA ASP A 549 -33.78 8.44 -37.86
C ASP A 549 -33.16 8.23 -36.47
N ILE A 550 -33.27 7.03 -35.90
CA ILE A 550 -32.63 6.71 -34.61
C ILE A 550 -31.13 6.95 -34.72
N ARG A 551 -30.48 6.42 -35.76
CA ARG A 551 -29.04 6.57 -35.97
C ARG A 551 -28.61 8.02 -36.11
N GLU A 552 -29.33 8.81 -36.90
CA GLU A 552 -29.00 10.23 -37.12
C GLU A 552 -29.14 11.03 -35.83
N TYR A 553 -30.18 10.79 -35.02
CA TYR A 553 -30.34 11.48 -33.75
C TYR A 553 -29.37 10.99 -32.67
N VAL A 554 -29.02 9.70 -32.65
CA VAL A 554 -27.93 9.18 -31.80
C VAL A 554 -26.59 9.83 -32.18
N PHE A 555 -26.30 9.93 -33.48
CA PHE A 555 -25.11 10.62 -33.99
C PHE A 555 -25.09 12.09 -33.57
N GLN A 556 -26.20 12.81 -33.74
CA GLN A 556 -26.31 14.21 -33.33
C GLN A 556 -26.16 14.39 -31.82
N GLY A 557 -26.78 13.52 -31.01
CA GLY A 557 -26.65 13.53 -29.56
C GLY A 557 -25.20 13.29 -29.11
N ALA A 558 -24.53 12.31 -29.70
CA ALA A 558 -23.14 12.00 -29.41
C ALA A 558 -22.17 13.10 -29.89
N ALA A 559 -22.40 13.70 -31.06
CA ALA A 559 -21.58 14.78 -31.61
C ALA A 559 -21.68 16.06 -30.77
N LYS A 560 -22.89 16.46 -30.36
CA LYS A 560 -23.12 17.61 -29.46
C LYS A 560 -22.38 17.47 -28.11
N ARG A 561 -22.06 16.24 -27.68
CA ARG A 561 -21.39 15.98 -26.40
C ARG A 561 -19.87 15.82 -26.49
N LEU A 562 -19.30 15.80 -27.68
CA LEU A 562 -17.86 15.61 -27.88
C LEU A 562 -17.04 16.64 -27.09
N ARG A 563 -17.38 17.94 -27.17
CA ARG A 563 -16.60 19.00 -26.53
C ARG A 563 -16.62 18.92 -25.01
N PRO A 564 -17.77 18.89 -24.31
CA PRO A 564 -17.76 18.78 -22.85
C PRO A 564 -17.10 17.49 -22.36
N LYS A 565 -17.26 16.37 -23.08
CA LYS A 565 -16.63 15.10 -22.73
C LYS A 565 -15.11 15.19 -22.82
N ILE A 566 -14.57 15.66 -23.94
CA ILE A 566 -13.12 15.82 -24.12
C ILE A 566 -12.56 16.84 -23.11
N MET A 567 -13.31 17.88 -22.77
CA MET A 567 -12.90 18.83 -21.73
C MET A 567 -12.73 18.15 -20.36
N THR A 568 -13.74 17.40 -19.89
CA THR A 568 -13.64 16.66 -18.61
C THR A 568 -12.46 15.71 -18.61
N VAL A 569 -12.32 14.92 -19.68
CA VAL A 569 -11.22 13.95 -19.84
C VAL A 569 -9.86 14.64 -19.84
N SER A 570 -9.74 15.77 -20.55
CA SER A 570 -8.49 16.53 -20.60
C SER A 570 -8.14 17.12 -19.25
N VAL A 571 -9.11 17.66 -18.51
CA VAL A 571 -8.87 18.19 -17.16
C VAL A 571 -8.44 17.08 -16.20
N SER A 572 -9.09 15.92 -16.24
CA SER A 572 -8.69 14.75 -15.45
C SER A 572 -7.27 14.30 -15.80
N LEU A 573 -6.95 14.18 -17.09
CA LEU A 573 -5.61 13.78 -17.55
C LEU A 573 -4.56 14.83 -17.19
N PHE A 574 -4.81 16.12 -17.42
CA PHE A 574 -3.87 17.19 -17.06
C PHE A 574 -3.68 17.33 -15.54
N GLY A 575 -4.68 16.97 -14.73
CA GLY A 575 -4.54 16.92 -13.29
C GLY A 575 -3.74 15.73 -12.78
N LEU A 576 -3.81 14.58 -13.47
CA LEU A 576 -3.22 13.32 -13.02
C LEU A 576 -1.84 13.01 -13.63
N ILE A 577 -1.64 13.32 -14.92
CA ILE A 577 -0.37 13.05 -15.63
C ILE A 577 0.85 13.69 -14.94
N PRO A 578 0.78 14.92 -14.36
CA PRO A 578 1.91 15.48 -13.62
C PRO A 578 2.47 14.57 -12.51
N VAL A 579 1.64 13.70 -11.92
CA VAL A 579 2.07 12.74 -10.89
C VAL A 579 3.04 11.70 -11.45
N LEU A 580 3.00 11.39 -12.75
CA LEU A 580 3.92 10.45 -13.38
C LEU A 580 5.37 10.96 -13.45
N TRP A 581 5.54 12.29 -13.50
CA TRP A 581 6.86 12.94 -13.48
C TRP A 581 7.25 13.46 -12.10
N ALA A 582 6.38 13.28 -11.10
CA ALA A 582 6.73 13.67 -9.75
C ALA A 582 7.90 12.80 -9.30
N THR A 583 8.92 13.44 -8.75
CA THR A 583 10.07 12.77 -8.13
C THR A 583 10.18 13.29 -6.72
N GLY A 584 10.22 12.39 -5.74
CA GLY A 584 10.39 12.77 -4.34
C GLY A 584 9.73 11.80 -3.37
N VAL A 585 9.92 12.11 -2.09
CA VAL A 585 9.36 11.34 -0.97
C VAL A 585 7.83 11.32 -1.08
N GLY A 586 7.24 10.13 -1.05
CA GLY A 586 5.78 9.97 -1.11
C GLY A 586 5.19 9.75 -2.49
N THR A 587 5.96 9.92 -3.56
CA THR A 587 5.45 9.65 -4.91
C THR A 587 5.17 8.16 -5.15
N ASP A 588 5.92 7.27 -4.50
CA ASP A 588 5.79 5.82 -4.66
C ASP A 588 4.41 5.28 -4.30
N VAL A 589 3.69 5.95 -3.39
CA VAL A 589 2.32 5.58 -3.01
C VAL A 589 1.31 6.19 -3.98
N MET A 590 1.57 7.40 -4.47
CA MET A 590 0.64 8.11 -5.36
C MET A 590 0.59 7.52 -6.76
N LEU A 591 1.74 7.09 -7.29
CA LEU A 591 1.86 6.62 -8.65
C LEU A 591 1.00 5.35 -8.93
N PRO A 592 0.99 4.32 -8.07
CA PRO A 592 0.09 3.16 -8.20
C PRO A 592 -1.41 3.48 -8.05
N ILE A 593 -1.76 4.55 -7.34
CA ILE A 593 -3.17 5.02 -7.25
C ILE A 593 -3.59 5.69 -8.56
N VAL A 594 -2.69 6.50 -9.14
CA VAL A 594 -2.98 7.36 -10.28
C VAL A 594 -2.90 6.63 -11.62
N LEU A 595 -2.03 5.64 -11.76
CA LEU A 595 -1.88 4.88 -13.00
C LEU A 595 -3.20 4.25 -13.50
N PRO A 596 -3.95 3.49 -12.68
CA PRO A 596 -5.27 3.00 -13.07
C PRO A 596 -6.21 4.09 -13.56
N LEU A 597 -6.17 5.28 -12.93
CA LEU A 597 -7.01 6.40 -13.29
C LEU A 597 -6.66 6.96 -14.67
N ILE A 598 -5.38 7.20 -14.96
CA ILE A 598 -4.94 7.75 -16.25
C ILE A 598 -5.32 6.80 -17.39
N GLY A 599 -4.91 5.53 -17.27
CA GLY A 599 -5.21 4.53 -18.29
C GLY A 599 -6.71 4.33 -18.46
N GLY A 600 -7.44 4.20 -17.36
CA GLY A 600 -8.87 3.95 -17.40
C GLY A 600 -9.72 5.13 -17.86
N VAL A 601 -9.33 6.37 -17.55
CA VAL A 601 -9.98 7.57 -18.09
C VAL A 601 -9.80 7.62 -19.61
N PHE A 602 -8.62 7.24 -20.11
CA PHE A 602 -8.38 7.18 -21.55
C PHE A 602 -9.26 6.11 -22.24
N THR A 603 -9.27 4.87 -21.76
CA THR A 603 -10.07 3.80 -22.41
C THR A 603 -11.56 3.97 -22.19
N SER A 604 -12.00 4.42 -21.02
CA SER A 604 -13.41 4.73 -20.78
C SER A 604 -13.91 5.84 -21.69
N SER A 605 -13.08 6.84 -22.01
CA SER A 605 -13.44 7.90 -22.94
C SER A 605 -13.70 7.38 -24.35
N ILE A 606 -12.82 6.49 -24.83
CA ILE A 606 -13.00 5.82 -26.12
C ILE A 606 -14.27 4.97 -26.11
N HIS A 607 -14.49 4.20 -25.05
CA HIS A 607 -15.69 3.38 -24.89
C HIS A 607 -16.96 4.23 -24.90
N ILE A 608 -16.99 5.31 -24.13
CA ILE A 608 -18.17 6.15 -23.96
C ILE A 608 -18.49 6.96 -25.23
N LEU A 609 -17.47 7.39 -25.97
CA LEU A 609 -17.66 8.13 -27.21
C LEU A 609 -18.05 7.22 -28.39
N LEU A 610 -17.55 5.99 -28.44
CA LEU A 610 -17.73 5.12 -29.61
C LEU A 610 -18.70 3.97 -29.37
N VAL A 611 -18.61 3.29 -28.24
CA VAL A 611 -19.35 2.05 -27.97
C VAL A 611 -20.69 2.33 -27.32
N THR A 612 -20.76 3.24 -26.35
CA THR A 612 -22.03 3.59 -25.68
C THR A 612 -23.11 4.04 -26.67
N PRO A 613 -22.85 4.89 -27.68
CA PRO A 613 -23.86 5.26 -28.68
C PRO A 613 -24.32 4.07 -29.53
N VAL A 614 -23.41 3.14 -29.88
CA VAL A 614 -23.74 1.94 -30.66
C VAL A 614 -24.62 0.99 -29.85
N VAL A 615 -24.28 0.76 -28.57
CA VAL A 615 -25.09 -0.08 -27.67
C VAL A 615 -26.46 0.56 -27.43
N PHE A 616 -26.50 1.89 -27.27
CA PHE A 616 -27.74 2.65 -27.11
C PHE A 616 -28.62 2.63 -28.38
N GLU A 617 -28.05 2.76 -29.58
CA GLU A 617 -28.80 2.58 -30.84
C GLU A 617 -29.41 1.18 -30.90
N MET A 618 -28.64 0.14 -30.55
CA MET A 618 -29.13 -1.25 -30.56
C MET A 618 -30.26 -1.50 -29.58
N THR A 619 -30.20 -0.93 -28.37
CA THR A 619 -31.29 -1.06 -27.39
C THR A 619 -32.55 -0.34 -27.85
N LYS A 620 -32.44 0.88 -28.40
CA LYS A 620 -33.61 1.62 -28.94
C LYS A 620 -34.19 0.99 -30.19
N GLU A 621 -33.37 0.42 -31.09
CA GLU A 621 -33.86 -0.38 -32.21
C GLU A 621 -34.65 -1.60 -31.74
N TYR A 622 -34.19 -2.27 -30.68
CA TYR A 622 -34.86 -3.43 -30.11
C TYR A 622 -36.18 -3.04 -29.44
N GLU A 623 -36.22 -1.93 -28.70
CA GLU A 623 -37.45 -1.38 -28.10
C GLU A 623 -38.50 -1.06 -29.18
N LEU A 624 -38.10 -0.38 -30.25
CA LEU A 624 -39.00 -0.04 -31.35
C LEU A 624 -39.58 -1.30 -32.02
N ARG A 625 -38.77 -2.34 -32.21
CA ARG A 625 -39.22 -3.62 -32.80
C ARG A 625 -40.15 -4.42 -31.89
N LYS A 626 -39.85 -4.46 -30.59
CA LYS A 626 -40.56 -5.32 -29.64
C LYS A 626 -41.81 -4.66 -29.05
N HIS A 627 -41.73 -3.37 -28.73
CA HIS A 627 -42.79 -2.62 -28.04
C HIS A 627 -43.53 -1.64 -28.95
N GLY A 628 -43.06 -1.43 -30.18
CA GLY A 628 -43.71 -0.54 -31.16
C GLY A 628 -43.58 0.95 -30.85
N LYS A 629 -42.91 1.31 -29.75
CA LYS A 629 -42.64 2.67 -29.27
C LYS A 629 -41.27 2.72 -28.62
N LEU A 630 -40.64 3.89 -28.63
CA LEU A 630 -39.43 4.13 -27.84
C LEU A 630 -39.84 4.32 -26.37
N GLU A 631 -39.16 3.61 -25.46
CA GLU A 631 -39.21 3.96 -24.04
C GLU A 631 -38.29 5.16 -23.86
N ILE A 632 -38.91 6.33 -23.85
CA ILE A 632 -38.18 7.57 -23.61
C ILE A 632 -38.30 7.83 -22.13
N TYR A 633 -37.18 7.67 -21.46
CA TYR A 633 -37.07 8.06 -20.08
C TYR A 633 -36.95 9.57 -20.09
N ASP A 634 -38.12 10.20 -19.94
CA ASP A 634 -38.21 11.56 -19.48
C ASP A 634 -37.55 11.52 -18.10
N VAL A 635 -36.26 11.85 -18.05
CA VAL A 635 -35.71 12.41 -16.83
C VAL A 635 -36.49 13.72 -16.68
N LYS A 636 -37.75 13.67 -16.24
CA LYS A 636 -38.50 14.86 -15.86
C LYS A 636 -37.67 15.45 -14.73
N HIS A 637 -36.92 16.46 -15.14
CA HIS A 637 -35.70 16.93 -14.51
C HIS A 637 -35.96 17.49 -13.11
#